data_AF-A0A518LKG1-F1
#
_entry.id   AF-A0A518LKG1-F1
#
_cell.length_a   1.000
_cell.length_b   1.000
_cell.length_c   1.000
_cell.angle_alpha   90.00
_cell.angle_beta   90.00
_cell.angle_gamma   90.00
#
_symmetry.space_group_name_H-M   'P 1'
#
loop_
_entity.id
_entity.type
_entity.pdbx_description
1 polymer ?
#
loop_
_entity_poly.entity_id
_entity_poly.type
_entity_poly.pdbx_seq_one_letter_code
_entity_poly.pdbx_strand_id
1 'polypeptide(L)'
;MGFAQVPVGTHEQKFILPPSASGHLPLGIVLVSSRPKKPVAQPPVVGSDQPMTVEQQVPAKLKFTIGSKALPEWALEDYNTAFVINLGDIRSNPGFKDGNLTIQVTLESEVEGIAIPMIAMPDVLVLPETASGPLLSLIQETPDPVAKQFLQALFFDLGGDKANAQKAYEPLSRSDNERIARMARRGLRKLAYDGRPHNPSGNFNERYRWGLYLQTAGLFSQAFHEFDEARIIDAKHADSFYRAGEMAERINAGPIKIFDYMQRSGYAVAYENPAVWYALVVIQRQRGATKLSNADLRAIKEHWLLGAAMIWGATGGRLRIATTFYEVLDYEPIEYVTYAEGLEAPAEDLIGRRGWFDSVISIRPRLPEEQGKPSVTVGPDQGPRGAALSATFIDSTWPQYMRLWYEHYLWAIRAGEVITAVPDGDALPACGTQPPHNIGTSVRSVMRYHLAGDECMRPRIADTAVPGGYIDLWQLEGPFPVKDTPPSNGARPTKHVLDPLPASLPDRTARVFADRDFIDLARYFPDAGWALARATTWVYSPVDQDVRMWIGQNDGVAVWLNSACIHKGEYYSAHKFADRNLVDTVAAYAPLRTGWNELTVVAESWPAPLEKGWGFSIRLCKWNNEPVPGLAYLNSPPSGEKVPVHSPPPAGEHYDWLAVRDDFRDKLPALKTQDIERITGLSGVRFAGAQDANGGYFAVTAGASTDKPGYRALDGAWDSARDRDVVVNNVMDWMRESCCLLPYEKGGNRALLFVKPEAVEVFARLLAEPAEARAVFGDRTIWQRAMGYVYAPAAASERLVFVFDIGVGPPSGWPADEENLLDPIPPVFVPNPAKAKSSLVGPPVTVPTAAPPASPVSQ
;
A
#
# COMPACT_ATOMS: atom_id res chain seq x y z
N MET A 1 -22.48 1.34 -4.36
CA MET A 1 -23.93 1.29 -4.63
C MET A 1 -24.59 0.62 -3.45
N GLY A 2 -25.66 1.19 -2.91
CA GLY A 2 -26.49 0.57 -1.89
C GLY A 2 -27.91 0.35 -2.42
N PHE A 3 -28.71 -0.45 -1.71
CA PHE A 3 -30.14 -0.59 -1.99
C PHE A 3 -30.93 -0.30 -0.72
N ALA A 4 -31.94 0.54 -0.81
CA ALA A 4 -32.92 0.71 0.25
C ALA A 4 -34.23 0.05 -0.20
N GLN A 5 -34.74 -0.90 0.59
CA GLN A 5 -36.14 -1.31 0.49
C GLN A 5 -36.93 -0.32 1.33
N VAL A 6 -37.81 0.45 0.68
CA VAL A 6 -38.61 1.49 1.31
C VAL A 6 -40.06 1.02 1.33
N PRO A 7 -40.60 0.58 2.48
CA PRO A 7 -42.02 0.27 2.59
C PRO A 7 -42.87 1.54 2.54
N VAL A 8 -44.18 1.39 2.32
CA VAL A 8 -45.14 2.50 2.47
C VAL A 8 -45.06 3.10 3.85
N GLY A 9 -45.21 4.42 3.94
CA GLY A 9 -45.08 5.18 5.18
C GLY A 9 -43.69 5.78 5.36
N THR A 10 -43.39 6.24 6.57
CA THR A 10 -42.15 6.94 6.91
C THR A 10 -41.17 6.01 7.59
N HIS A 11 -39.97 5.90 7.03
CA HIS A 11 -38.91 5.02 7.49
C HIS A 11 -37.59 5.77 7.60
N GLU A 12 -36.78 5.41 8.59
CA GLU A 12 -35.41 5.90 8.70
C GLU A 12 -34.48 4.96 7.95
N GLN A 13 -33.68 5.52 7.03
CA GLN A 13 -32.66 4.81 6.29
C GLN A 13 -31.28 5.36 6.66
N LYS A 14 -30.37 4.48 7.06
CA LYS A 14 -29.00 4.84 7.44
C LYS A 14 -28.03 4.35 6.37
N PHE A 15 -27.18 5.26 5.94
CA PHE A 15 -26.14 5.00 4.96
C PHE A 15 -24.79 5.32 5.55
N ILE A 16 -23.79 4.49 5.22
CA ILE A 16 -22.40 4.78 5.52
C ILE A 16 -21.83 5.53 4.33
N LEU A 17 -21.39 6.76 4.56
CA LEU A 17 -20.75 7.59 3.56
C LEU A 17 -19.34 7.06 3.27
N PRO A 18 -18.92 6.99 2.00
CA PRO A 18 -17.56 6.56 1.66
C PRO A 18 -16.54 7.46 2.35
N PRO A 19 -15.73 6.93 3.29
CA PRO A 19 -14.68 7.71 3.90
C PRO A 19 -13.48 7.81 2.95
N SER A 20 -12.61 8.77 3.24
CA SER A 20 -11.27 8.89 2.67
C SER A 20 -10.27 9.15 3.78
N ALA A 21 -8.98 9.08 3.47
CA ALA A 21 -7.93 9.40 4.42
C ALA A 21 -8.01 10.81 5.01
N SER A 22 -8.63 11.77 4.30
CA SER A 22 -8.80 13.17 4.72
C SER A 22 -10.23 13.52 5.18
N GLY A 23 -11.09 12.53 5.45
CA GLY A 23 -12.51 12.72 5.80
C GLY A 23 -13.47 12.15 4.75
N HIS A 24 -14.77 12.43 4.82
CA HIS A 24 -15.71 11.89 3.82
C HIS A 24 -15.49 12.50 2.44
N LEU A 25 -15.54 11.64 1.40
CA LEU A 25 -15.40 12.12 0.04
C LEU A 25 -16.51 13.13 -0.29
N PRO A 26 -16.20 14.23 -1.02
CA PRO A 26 -17.21 15.18 -1.46
C PRO A 26 -18.02 14.56 -2.60
N LEU A 27 -18.95 13.68 -2.23
CA LEU A 27 -19.81 12.94 -3.16
C LEU A 27 -21.25 13.39 -2.99
N GLY A 28 -21.88 13.71 -4.11
CA GLY A 28 -23.33 13.80 -4.19
C GLY A 28 -23.91 12.39 -4.19
N ILE A 29 -25.10 12.22 -3.63
CA ILE A 29 -25.81 10.94 -3.68
C ILE A 29 -26.89 11.05 -4.74
N VAL A 30 -26.86 10.12 -5.67
CA VAL A 30 -27.89 9.95 -6.69
C VAL A 30 -28.73 8.75 -6.30
N LEU A 31 -30.01 9.00 -6.05
CA LEU A 31 -31.02 7.97 -5.84
C LEU A 31 -31.65 7.69 -7.20
N VAL A 32 -31.72 6.42 -7.57
CA VAL A 32 -32.38 5.97 -8.79
C VAL A 32 -33.58 5.15 -8.37
N SER A 33 -34.75 5.41 -8.96
CA SER A 33 -35.94 4.62 -8.66
C SER A 33 -36.17 3.58 -9.76
N SER A 34 -36.59 2.38 -9.35
CA SER A 34 -37.24 1.44 -10.25
C SER A 34 -38.75 1.65 -10.22
N ARG A 35 -39.39 1.49 -11.38
CA ARG A 35 -40.84 1.67 -11.57
C ARG A 35 -41.66 0.94 -10.48
N PRO A 36 -42.53 1.61 -9.73
CA PRO A 36 -43.45 0.94 -8.82
C PRO A 36 -44.46 0.16 -9.65
N LYS A 37 -44.48 -1.16 -9.50
CA LYS A 37 -45.37 -2.03 -10.26
C LYS A 37 -46.27 -2.82 -9.32
N LYS A 38 -47.57 -2.77 -9.57
CA LYS A 38 -48.60 -3.52 -8.87
C LYS A 38 -49.04 -4.69 -9.77
N PRO A 39 -49.05 -5.93 -9.28
CA PRO A 39 -49.63 -7.03 -10.03
C PRO A 39 -51.15 -6.79 -10.18
N VAL A 40 -51.63 -6.74 -11.42
CA VAL A 40 -53.05 -6.60 -11.74
C VAL A 40 -53.48 -7.81 -12.55
N ALA A 41 -54.49 -8.51 -12.06
CA ALA A 41 -55.07 -9.64 -12.77
C ALA A 41 -55.74 -9.13 -14.04
N GLN A 42 -55.26 -9.60 -15.19
CA GLN A 42 -55.96 -9.43 -16.46
C GLN A 42 -56.89 -10.62 -16.71
N PRO A 43 -58.01 -10.40 -17.41
CA PRO A 43 -58.87 -11.48 -17.85
C PRO A 43 -58.06 -12.55 -18.61
N PRO A 44 -58.40 -13.84 -18.48
CA PRO A 44 -57.73 -14.89 -19.24
C PRO A 44 -57.74 -14.56 -20.75
N VAL A 45 -56.58 -14.65 -21.39
CA VAL A 45 -56.46 -14.55 -22.85
C VAL A 45 -57.23 -15.72 -23.45
N VAL A 46 -58.03 -15.49 -24.50
CA VAL A 46 -58.82 -16.53 -25.17
C VAL A 46 -57.93 -17.74 -25.49
N GLY A 47 -58.14 -18.87 -24.80
CA GLY A 47 -57.33 -20.09 -24.91
C GLY A 47 -56.39 -20.40 -23.74
N SER A 48 -56.33 -19.56 -22.71
CA SER A 48 -55.60 -19.78 -21.45
C SER A 48 -56.57 -19.80 -20.26
N ASP A 49 -56.63 -20.90 -19.53
CA ASP A 49 -57.45 -21.01 -18.30
C ASP A 49 -56.82 -20.30 -17.09
N GLN A 50 -55.56 -19.84 -17.20
CA GLN A 50 -54.91 -19.11 -16.13
C GLN A 50 -55.06 -17.60 -16.34
N PRO A 51 -55.52 -16.84 -15.31
CA PRO A 51 -55.50 -15.38 -15.35
C PRO A 51 -54.04 -14.92 -15.47
N MET A 52 -53.76 -14.06 -16.43
CA MET A 52 -52.44 -13.45 -16.55
C MET A 52 -52.32 -12.32 -15.54
N THR A 53 -51.31 -12.38 -14.69
CA THR A 53 -50.92 -11.22 -13.88
C THR A 53 -50.05 -10.32 -14.74
N VAL A 54 -50.53 -9.13 -15.06
CA VAL A 54 -49.72 -8.11 -15.73
C VAL A 54 -49.31 -7.09 -14.68
N GLU A 55 -48.04 -6.71 -14.69
CA GLU A 55 -47.56 -5.65 -13.84
C GLU A 55 -48.06 -4.29 -14.36
N GLN A 56 -49.00 -3.68 -13.65
CA GLN A 56 -49.43 -2.32 -13.92
C GLN A 56 -48.53 -1.35 -13.15
N GLN A 57 -48.03 -0.34 -13.84
CA GLN A 57 -47.30 0.73 -13.19
C GLN A 57 -48.26 1.61 -12.39
N VAL A 58 -47.90 1.92 -11.15
CA VAL A 58 -48.69 2.80 -10.28
C VAL A 58 -47.89 4.05 -9.92
N PRO A 59 -48.55 5.22 -9.77
CA PRO A 59 -47.90 6.41 -9.25
C PRO A 59 -47.32 6.16 -7.85
N ALA A 60 -46.17 6.77 -7.59
CA ALA A 60 -45.59 6.82 -6.26
C ALA A 60 -44.94 8.17 -6.03
N LYS A 61 -44.91 8.59 -4.77
CA LYS A 61 -44.29 9.83 -4.37
C LYS A 61 -43.37 9.57 -3.19
N LEU A 62 -42.15 10.08 -3.29
CA LEU A 62 -41.14 10.01 -2.25
C LEU A 62 -40.90 11.38 -1.64
N LYS A 63 -40.77 11.42 -0.32
CA LYS A 63 -40.36 12.61 0.42
C LYS A 63 -39.13 12.27 1.24
N PHE A 64 -38.13 13.15 1.21
CA PHE A 64 -36.89 12.96 1.93
C PHE A 64 -36.72 14.07 2.97
N THR A 65 -36.27 13.70 4.16
CA THR A 65 -35.83 14.64 5.20
C THR A 65 -34.43 14.26 5.67
N ILE A 66 -33.51 15.22 5.67
CA ILE A 66 -32.14 15.05 6.16
C ILE A 66 -31.92 16.04 7.31
N GLY A 67 -31.59 15.51 8.49
CA GLY A 67 -31.60 16.32 9.71
C GLY A 67 -33.00 16.92 9.93
N SER A 68 -33.10 18.24 9.95
CA SER A 68 -34.38 18.97 10.04
C SER A 68 -34.88 19.52 8.71
N LYS A 69 -34.15 19.32 7.61
CA LYS A 69 -34.47 19.89 6.30
C LYS A 69 -35.30 18.91 5.46
N ALA A 70 -36.52 19.29 5.13
CA ALA A 70 -37.31 18.61 4.10
C ALA A 70 -36.77 18.97 2.71
N LEU A 71 -36.55 17.97 1.86
CA LEU A 71 -36.12 18.15 0.47
C LEU A 71 -37.34 18.20 -0.47
N PRO A 72 -37.18 18.69 -1.72
CA PRO A 72 -38.26 18.69 -2.70
C PRO A 72 -38.89 17.30 -2.87
N GLU A 73 -40.20 17.28 -3.06
CA GLU A 73 -40.92 16.02 -3.28
C GLU A 73 -40.55 15.40 -4.63
N TRP A 74 -40.52 14.08 -4.68
CA TRP A 74 -40.15 13.33 -5.87
C TRP A 74 -41.31 12.47 -6.37
N ALA A 75 -41.90 12.87 -7.49
CA ALA A 75 -42.87 12.04 -8.21
C ALA A 75 -42.14 10.97 -9.03
N LEU A 76 -42.56 9.72 -8.87
CA LEU A 76 -42.07 8.58 -9.65
C LEU A 76 -42.97 8.42 -10.88
N GLU A 77 -42.40 8.62 -12.06
CA GLU A 77 -43.07 8.61 -13.36
C GLU A 77 -43.06 7.21 -14.00
N ASP A 78 -43.59 7.10 -15.23
CA ASP A 78 -43.63 5.85 -16.01
C ASP A 78 -42.27 5.38 -16.56
N TYR A 79 -41.22 6.18 -16.35
CA TYR A 79 -39.82 5.91 -16.70
C TYR A 79 -38.91 5.99 -15.46
N ASN A 80 -37.67 5.49 -15.59
CA ASN A 80 -36.69 5.57 -14.50
C ASN A 80 -36.33 7.04 -14.27
N THR A 81 -36.67 7.56 -13.10
CA THR A 81 -36.27 8.90 -12.66
C THR A 81 -35.11 8.80 -11.69
N ALA A 82 -34.41 9.91 -11.48
CA ALA A 82 -33.37 10.03 -10.47
C ALA A 82 -33.61 11.25 -9.59
N PHE A 83 -33.16 11.17 -8.34
CA PHE A 83 -33.17 12.25 -7.37
C PHE A 83 -31.74 12.48 -6.87
N VAL A 84 -31.31 13.73 -6.84
CA VAL A 84 -29.98 14.09 -6.37
C VAL A 84 -30.10 14.68 -4.98
N ILE A 85 -29.32 14.15 -4.05
CA ILE A 85 -29.06 14.73 -2.75
C ILE A 85 -27.63 15.29 -2.79
N ASN A 86 -27.51 16.61 -2.77
CA ASN A 86 -26.22 17.29 -2.87
C ASN A 86 -25.43 17.16 -1.54
N LEU A 87 -24.12 17.31 -1.64
CA LEU A 87 -23.19 17.29 -0.52
C LEU A 87 -23.52 18.30 0.57
N GLY A 88 -24.04 19.49 0.24
CA GLY A 88 -24.43 20.48 1.26
C GLY A 88 -25.50 19.94 2.22
N ASP A 89 -26.51 19.23 1.68
CA ASP A 89 -27.55 18.60 2.48
C ASP A 89 -27.02 17.38 3.24
N ILE A 90 -26.14 16.59 2.61
CA ILE A 90 -25.47 15.48 3.29
C ILE A 90 -24.64 15.98 4.48
N ARG A 91 -23.88 17.07 4.32
CA ARG A 91 -23.07 17.70 5.39
C ARG A 91 -23.92 18.25 6.53
N SER A 92 -25.15 18.67 6.24
CA SER A 92 -26.09 19.13 7.26
C SER A 92 -26.60 17.99 8.16
N ASN A 93 -26.38 16.74 7.76
CA ASN A 93 -26.74 15.59 8.58
C ASN A 93 -25.90 15.57 9.88
N PRO A 94 -26.52 15.44 11.07
CA PRO A 94 -25.77 15.36 12.32
C PRO A 94 -24.73 14.23 12.37
N GLY A 95 -25.01 13.10 11.70
CA GLY A 95 -24.12 11.94 11.62
C GLY A 95 -23.00 12.07 10.59
N PHE A 96 -22.95 13.15 9.81
CA PHE A 96 -21.97 13.29 8.71
C PHE A 96 -20.53 13.18 9.20
N LYS A 97 -20.22 13.75 10.37
CA LYS A 97 -18.88 13.71 10.97
C LYS A 97 -18.41 12.29 11.30
N ASP A 98 -19.36 11.39 11.53
CA ASP A 98 -19.13 9.98 11.84
C ASP A 98 -19.26 9.09 10.59
N GLY A 99 -19.39 9.69 9.41
CA GLY A 99 -19.61 8.96 8.16
C GLY A 99 -20.98 8.36 8.03
N ASN A 100 -21.95 8.84 8.78
CA ASN A 100 -23.32 8.37 8.73
C ASN A 100 -24.20 9.41 8.03
N LEU A 101 -25.07 8.91 7.16
CA LEU A 101 -26.16 9.68 6.57
C LEU A 101 -27.47 9.00 6.93
N THR A 102 -28.23 9.66 7.80
CA THR A 102 -29.59 9.25 8.13
C THR A 102 -30.58 10.05 7.30
N ILE A 103 -31.38 9.37 6.49
CA ILE A 103 -32.43 9.95 5.65
C ILE A 103 -33.76 9.41 6.14
N GLN A 104 -34.70 10.28 6.50
CA GLN A 104 -36.09 9.85 6.62
C GLN A 104 -36.71 9.85 5.23
N VAL A 105 -37.28 8.71 4.86
CA VAL A 105 -37.92 8.50 3.57
C VAL A 105 -39.39 8.20 3.82
N THR A 106 -40.29 8.99 3.23
CA THR A 106 -41.72 8.71 3.21
C THR A 106 -42.12 8.26 1.81
N LEU A 107 -42.65 7.04 1.70
CA LEU A 107 -43.24 6.52 0.47
C LEU A 107 -44.76 6.63 0.54
N GLU A 108 -45.33 7.35 -0.43
CA GLU A 108 -46.76 7.41 -0.70
C GLU A 108 -47.01 6.66 -2.02
N SER A 109 -47.50 5.41 -1.93
CA SER A 109 -47.80 4.58 -3.10
C SER A 109 -48.86 3.52 -2.80
N GLU A 110 -49.43 2.93 -3.84
CA GLU A 110 -50.31 1.77 -3.75
C GLU A 110 -49.57 0.43 -3.60
N VAL A 111 -48.26 0.38 -3.91
CA VAL A 111 -47.43 -0.81 -3.68
C VAL A 111 -46.85 -0.79 -2.27
N GLU A 112 -46.74 -1.95 -1.61
CA GLU A 112 -46.28 -2.07 -0.22
C GLU A 112 -44.85 -1.56 0.02
N GLY A 113 -44.02 -1.51 -1.03
CA GLY A 113 -42.70 -0.93 -0.97
C GLY A 113 -42.02 -0.87 -2.34
N ILE A 114 -40.92 -0.13 -2.41
CA ILE A 114 -40.07 -0.03 -3.60
C ILE A 114 -38.60 -0.21 -3.24
N ALA A 115 -37.83 -0.73 -4.19
CA ALA A 115 -36.38 -0.78 -4.11
C ALA A 115 -35.78 0.48 -4.73
N ILE A 116 -34.98 1.23 -3.97
CA ILE A 116 -34.28 2.42 -4.45
C ILE A 116 -32.78 2.11 -4.49
N PRO A 117 -32.20 1.83 -5.67
CA PRO A 117 -30.76 1.81 -5.83
C PRO A 117 -30.16 3.20 -5.57
N MET A 118 -29.06 3.21 -4.81
CA MET A 118 -28.34 4.42 -4.44
C MET A 118 -26.93 4.38 -4.98
N ILE A 119 -26.56 5.42 -5.72
CA ILE A 119 -25.28 5.57 -6.38
C ILE A 119 -24.62 6.83 -5.81
N ALA A 120 -23.53 6.64 -5.08
CA ALA A 120 -22.65 7.77 -4.77
C ALA A 120 -21.88 8.14 -6.04
N MET A 121 -22.00 9.39 -6.46
CA MET A 121 -21.24 9.93 -7.59
C MET A 121 -20.34 11.05 -7.08
N PRO A 122 -19.15 11.28 -7.68
CA PRO A 122 -18.38 12.49 -7.42
C PRO A 122 -19.33 13.67 -7.42
N ASP A 123 -19.39 14.41 -6.31
CA ASP A 123 -20.25 15.58 -6.24
C ASP A 123 -19.82 16.43 -7.40
N VAL A 124 -20.75 16.78 -8.24
CA VAL A 124 -20.47 17.68 -9.33
C VAL A 124 -20.95 19.01 -8.83
N LEU A 125 -20.02 19.86 -8.37
CA LEU A 125 -20.28 21.30 -8.19
C LEU A 125 -20.65 22.00 -9.53
N VAL A 126 -21.07 21.24 -10.54
CA VAL A 126 -21.97 21.65 -11.63
C VAL A 126 -23.29 22.15 -11.05
N LEU A 127 -23.78 21.53 -9.98
CA LEU A 127 -24.93 22.00 -9.23
C LEU A 127 -24.46 22.83 -8.02
N PRO A 128 -25.17 23.91 -7.65
CA PRO A 128 -24.92 24.60 -6.38
C PRO A 128 -24.98 23.62 -5.19
N GLU A 129 -24.16 23.81 -4.15
CA GLU A 129 -24.09 22.89 -2.98
C GLU A 129 -25.45 22.67 -2.28
N THR A 130 -26.43 23.54 -2.51
CA THR A 130 -27.77 23.50 -1.92
C THR A 130 -28.84 22.88 -2.82
N ALA A 131 -28.50 22.50 -4.06
CA ALA A 131 -29.45 22.04 -5.06
C ALA A 131 -29.68 20.52 -4.98
N SER A 132 -30.54 20.11 -4.05
CA SER A 132 -31.11 18.75 -4.00
C SER A 132 -32.51 18.73 -4.61
N GLY A 133 -32.86 17.68 -5.35
CA GLY A 133 -34.16 17.57 -6.00
C GLY A 133 -34.21 16.49 -7.10
N PRO A 134 -35.36 16.34 -7.77
CA PRO A 134 -35.46 15.50 -8.96
C PRO A 134 -34.48 15.96 -10.04
N LEU A 135 -33.76 15.02 -10.66
CA LEU A 135 -32.72 15.35 -11.66
C LEU A 135 -33.26 16.19 -12.82
N LEU A 136 -34.52 15.96 -13.23
CA LEU A 136 -35.17 16.72 -14.30
C LEU A 136 -35.37 18.20 -13.92
N SER A 137 -35.77 18.48 -12.68
CA SER A 137 -35.88 19.86 -12.16
C SER A 137 -34.52 20.53 -12.14
N LEU A 138 -33.50 19.82 -11.67
CA LEU A 138 -32.12 20.32 -11.63
C LEU A 138 -31.57 20.64 -13.03
N ILE A 139 -31.90 19.83 -14.05
CA ILE A 139 -31.57 20.12 -15.46
C ILE A 139 -32.21 21.43 -15.93
N GLN A 140 -33.45 21.71 -15.51
CA GLN A 140 -34.17 22.92 -15.90
C GLN A 140 -33.61 24.17 -15.22
N GLU A 141 -33.26 24.05 -13.93
CA GLU A 141 -32.76 25.12 -13.09
C GLU A 141 -31.27 25.46 -13.32
N THR A 142 -30.50 24.54 -13.91
CA THR A 142 -29.07 24.73 -14.16
C THR A 142 -28.83 25.79 -15.26
N PRO A 143 -28.17 26.94 -14.94
CA PRO A 143 -27.95 28.02 -15.89
C PRO A 143 -26.75 27.77 -16.81
N ASP A 144 -25.75 27.00 -16.37
CA ASP A 144 -24.58 26.66 -17.18
C ASP A 144 -24.98 25.63 -18.27
N PRO A 145 -24.88 25.96 -19.57
CA PRO A 145 -25.31 25.07 -20.64
C PRO A 145 -24.50 23.78 -20.72
N VAL A 146 -23.22 23.79 -20.36
CA VAL A 146 -22.35 22.60 -20.40
C VAL A 146 -22.71 21.65 -19.27
N ALA A 147 -22.88 22.21 -18.07
CA ALA A 147 -23.43 21.52 -16.91
C ALA A 147 -24.80 20.89 -17.19
N LYS A 148 -25.71 21.64 -17.82
CA LYS A 148 -27.04 21.17 -18.20
C LYS A 148 -26.97 19.98 -19.17
N GLN A 149 -26.12 20.05 -20.19
CA GLN A 149 -25.89 18.94 -21.12
C GLN A 149 -25.35 17.70 -20.40
N PHE A 150 -24.44 17.88 -19.45
CA PHE A 150 -23.94 16.77 -18.64
C PHE A 150 -25.04 16.10 -17.81
N LEU A 151 -25.89 16.88 -17.15
CA LEU A 151 -27.01 16.34 -16.37
C LEU A 151 -28.04 15.63 -17.28
N GLN A 152 -28.24 16.10 -18.51
CA GLN A 152 -29.05 15.40 -19.52
C GLN A 152 -28.42 14.06 -19.92
N ALA A 153 -27.11 14.01 -20.15
CA ALA A 153 -26.40 12.75 -20.43
C ALA A 153 -26.53 11.76 -19.27
N LEU A 154 -26.39 12.25 -18.03
CA LEU A 154 -26.60 11.45 -16.82
C LEU A 154 -28.03 10.94 -16.70
N PHE A 155 -29.02 11.76 -17.01
CA PHE A 155 -30.42 11.35 -17.04
C PHE A 155 -30.66 10.19 -18.01
N PHE A 156 -30.10 10.25 -19.22
CA PHE A 156 -30.18 9.13 -20.18
C PHE A 156 -29.48 7.86 -19.67
N ASP A 157 -28.28 7.98 -19.08
CA ASP A 157 -27.52 6.84 -18.55
C ASP A 157 -28.29 6.13 -17.43
N LEU A 158 -28.78 6.89 -16.44
CA LEU A 158 -29.58 6.36 -15.34
C LEU A 158 -30.95 5.85 -15.81
N GLY A 159 -31.48 6.44 -16.88
CA GLY A 159 -32.70 6.01 -17.56
C GLY A 159 -32.56 4.69 -18.32
N GLY A 160 -31.32 4.22 -18.57
CA GLY A 160 -31.01 3.05 -19.37
C GLY A 160 -30.97 3.30 -20.88
N ASP A 161 -31.10 4.55 -21.33
CA ASP A 161 -30.99 4.96 -22.74
C ASP A 161 -29.52 5.17 -23.11
N LYS A 162 -28.80 4.05 -23.25
CA LYS A 162 -27.36 4.04 -23.50
C LYS A 162 -26.95 4.80 -24.76
N ALA A 163 -27.77 4.75 -25.82
CA ALA A 163 -27.47 5.39 -27.09
C ALA A 163 -27.50 6.91 -26.99
N ASN A 164 -28.55 7.47 -26.38
CA ASN A 164 -28.63 8.92 -26.16
C ASN A 164 -27.64 9.40 -25.11
N ALA A 165 -27.36 8.60 -24.07
CA ALA A 165 -26.31 8.89 -23.09
C ALA A 165 -24.94 9.02 -23.77
N GLN A 166 -24.57 8.05 -24.63
CA GLN A 166 -23.30 8.08 -25.36
C GLN A 166 -23.19 9.32 -26.24
N LYS A 167 -24.21 9.58 -27.07
CA LYS A 167 -24.25 10.74 -27.97
C LYS A 167 -24.13 12.07 -27.20
N ALA A 168 -24.70 12.14 -25.99
CA ALA A 168 -24.63 13.33 -25.15
C ALA A 168 -23.26 13.48 -24.45
N TYR A 169 -22.64 12.40 -23.99
CA TYR A 169 -21.32 12.45 -23.35
C TYR A 169 -20.16 12.68 -24.32
N GLU A 170 -20.22 12.20 -25.57
CA GLU A 170 -19.15 12.33 -26.56
C GLU A 170 -18.63 13.78 -26.75
N PRO A 171 -19.47 14.79 -27.05
CA PRO A 171 -18.98 16.16 -27.18
C PRO A 171 -18.46 16.73 -25.85
N LEU A 172 -19.08 16.34 -24.72
CA LEU A 172 -18.68 16.80 -23.39
C LEU A 172 -17.32 16.27 -22.96
N SER A 173 -16.90 15.11 -23.46
CA SER A 173 -15.58 14.52 -23.17
C SER A 173 -14.38 15.40 -23.53
N ARG A 174 -14.62 16.42 -24.36
CA ARG A 174 -13.65 17.42 -24.83
C ARG A 174 -14.01 18.85 -24.39
N SER A 175 -14.86 18.98 -23.38
CA SER A 175 -15.27 20.28 -22.84
C SER A 175 -14.09 21.02 -22.22
N ASP A 176 -14.01 22.34 -22.41
CA ASP A 176 -13.05 23.20 -21.71
C ASP A 176 -13.27 23.19 -20.18
N ASN A 177 -14.49 22.84 -19.74
CA ASN A 177 -14.74 22.52 -18.34
C ASN A 177 -14.28 21.08 -18.09
N GLU A 178 -13.01 20.97 -17.74
CA GLU A 178 -12.32 19.70 -17.65
C GLU A 178 -12.90 18.76 -16.57
N ARG A 179 -13.53 19.30 -15.53
CA ARG A 179 -14.29 18.46 -14.59
C ARG A 179 -15.44 17.73 -15.29
N ILE A 180 -16.22 18.46 -16.09
CA ILE A 180 -17.30 17.89 -16.90
C ILE A 180 -16.74 16.88 -17.90
N ALA A 181 -15.64 17.24 -18.56
CA ALA A 181 -14.97 16.37 -19.53
C ALA A 181 -14.56 15.03 -18.91
N ARG A 182 -13.92 15.04 -17.73
CA ARG A 182 -13.55 13.82 -17.00
C ARG A 182 -14.76 12.94 -16.65
N MET A 183 -15.85 13.51 -16.16
CA MET A 183 -17.03 12.72 -15.81
C MET A 183 -17.74 12.18 -17.05
N ALA A 184 -17.80 12.97 -18.13
CA ALA A 184 -18.32 12.51 -19.40
C ALA A 184 -17.48 11.35 -19.96
N ARG A 185 -16.15 11.45 -19.89
CA ARG A 185 -15.25 10.34 -20.22
C ARG A 185 -15.55 9.11 -19.35
N ARG A 186 -15.66 9.26 -18.02
CA ARG A 186 -16.06 8.14 -17.14
C ARG A 186 -17.41 7.53 -17.51
N GLY A 187 -18.40 8.35 -17.87
CA GLY A 187 -19.70 7.91 -18.38
C GLY A 187 -19.54 7.06 -19.65
N LEU A 188 -18.77 7.54 -20.63
CA LEU A 188 -18.44 6.80 -21.86
C LEU A 188 -17.74 5.47 -21.56
N ARG A 189 -16.81 5.42 -20.59
CA ARG A 189 -16.12 4.18 -20.18
C ARG A 189 -17.09 3.16 -19.61
N LYS A 190 -18.03 3.60 -18.77
CA LYS A 190 -19.11 2.75 -18.25
C LYS A 190 -19.99 2.23 -19.40
N LEU A 191 -20.41 3.10 -20.31
CA LEU A 191 -21.25 2.71 -21.46
C LEU A 191 -20.53 1.72 -22.38
N ALA A 192 -19.22 1.90 -22.61
CA ALA A 192 -18.40 0.97 -23.38
C ALA A 192 -18.34 -0.42 -22.72
N TYR A 193 -18.16 -0.47 -21.40
CA TYR A 193 -18.24 -1.72 -20.64
C TYR A 193 -19.64 -2.35 -20.71
N ASP A 194 -20.70 -1.55 -20.54
CA ASP A 194 -22.09 -1.99 -20.58
C ASP A 194 -22.56 -2.42 -21.98
N GLY A 195 -21.83 -2.01 -23.03
CA GLY A 195 -22.11 -2.28 -24.45
C GLY A 195 -21.16 -3.29 -25.10
N ARG A 196 -20.23 -3.88 -24.34
CA ARG A 196 -19.26 -4.85 -24.88
C ARG A 196 -19.97 -6.07 -25.51
N PRO A 197 -19.44 -6.62 -26.62
CA PRO A 197 -20.16 -7.55 -27.48
C PRO A 197 -20.42 -8.94 -26.88
N HIS A 198 -19.69 -9.35 -25.83
CA HIS A 198 -19.86 -10.66 -25.19
C HIS A 198 -19.64 -10.59 -23.68
N ASN A 199 -20.33 -11.47 -22.96
CA ASN A 199 -20.03 -11.77 -21.57
C ASN A 199 -18.82 -12.72 -21.57
N PRO A 200 -17.64 -12.35 -21.05
CA PRO A 200 -16.41 -13.17 -21.13
C PRO A 200 -16.43 -14.36 -20.15
N SER A 201 -17.53 -15.13 -20.18
CA SER A 201 -17.70 -16.35 -19.42
C SER A 201 -16.52 -17.28 -19.65
N GLY A 202 -15.82 -17.61 -18.56
CA GLY A 202 -14.67 -18.51 -18.60
C GLY A 202 -13.37 -17.91 -19.15
N ASN A 203 -13.31 -16.63 -19.57
CA ASN A 203 -12.06 -15.96 -19.97
C ASN A 203 -11.48 -15.14 -18.82
N PHE A 204 -10.54 -15.72 -18.08
CA PHE A 204 -9.83 -15.07 -16.98
C PHE A 204 -9.14 -13.77 -17.44
N ASN A 205 -8.39 -13.82 -18.55
CA ASN A 205 -7.57 -12.69 -18.99
C ASN A 205 -8.43 -11.47 -19.31
N GLU A 206 -9.55 -11.69 -20.00
CA GLU A 206 -10.46 -10.60 -20.35
C GLU A 206 -11.17 -10.03 -19.11
N ARG A 207 -11.67 -10.90 -18.22
CA ARG A 207 -12.24 -10.49 -16.92
C ARG A 207 -11.25 -9.66 -16.11
N TYR A 208 -10.02 -10.14 -15.97
CA TYR A 208 -8.99 -9.48 -15.16
C TYR A 208 -8.58 -8.13 -15.75
N ARG A 209 -8.43 -8.03 -17.08
CA ARG A 209 -8.15 -6.76 -17.78
C ARG A 209 -9.28 -5.75 -17.58
N TRP A 210 -10.54 -6.17 -17.72
CA TRP A 210 -11.68 -5.31 -17.41
C TRP A 210 -11.67 -4.87 -15.95
N GLY A 211 -11.41 -5.77 -15.01
CA GLY A 211 -11.28 -5.45 -13.59
C GLY A 211 -10.26 -4.34 -13.34
N LEU A 212 -9.05 -4.46 -13.92
CA LEU A 212 -8.00 -3.45 -13.81
C LEU A 212 -8.43 -2.10 -14.40
N TYR A 213 -8.97 -2.10 -15.62
CA TYR A 213 -9.42 -0.88 -16.29
C TYR A 213 -10.54 -0.16 -15.50
N LEU A 214 -11.53 -0.92 -15.04
CA LEU A 214 -12.66 -0.39 -14.28
C LEU A 214 -12.22 0.12 -12.92
N GLN A 215 -11.25 -0.54 -12.27
CA GLN A 215 -10.64 -0.05 -11.03
C GLN A 215 -9.99 1.32 -11.25
N THR A 216 -9.16 1.47 -12.29
CA THR A 216 -8.52 2.75 -12.63
C THR A 216 -9.56 3.82 -12.97
N ALA A 217 -10.61 3.47 -13.72
CA ALA A 217 -11.72 4.39 -14.03
C ALA A 217 -12.65 4.69 -12.82
N GLY A 218 -12.35 4.17 -11.63
CA GLY A 218 -13.13 4.35 -10.41
C GLY A 218 -14.49 3.63 -10.41
N LEU A 219 -14.74 2.69 -11.32
CA LEU A 219 -15.97 1.90 -11.45
C LEU A 219 -15.91 0.65 -10.56
N PHE A 220 -15.73 0.86 -9.26
CA PHE A 220 -15.36 -0.20 -8.30
C PHE A 220 -16.37 -1.36 -8.19
N SER A 221 -17.68 -1.10 -8.39
CA SER A 221 -18.68 -2.17 -8.34
C SER A 221 -18.57 -3.12 -9.54
N GLN A 222 -18.32 -2.57 -10.72
CA GLN A 222 -18.10 -3.34 -11.93
C GLN A 222 -16.74 -4.05 -11.85
N ALA A 223 -15.69 -3.35 -11.39
CA ALA A 223 -14.39 -3.94 -11.13
C ALA A 223 -14.47 -5.12 -10.15
N PHE A 224 -15.24 -4.98 -9.05
CA PHE A 224 -15.51 -6.07 -8.10
C PHE A 224 -16.09 -7.29 -8.82
N HIS A 225 -17.14 -7.11 -9.62
CA HIS A 225 -17.76 -8.21 -10.36
C HIS A 225 -16.76 -8.92 -11.28
N GLU A 226 -15.95 -8.16 -12.03
CA GLU A 226 -14.96 -8.73 -12.94
C GLU A 226 -13.86 -9.50 -12.20
N PHE A 227 -13.33 -8.98 -11.09
CA PHE A 227 -12.36 -9.70 -10.27
C PHE A 227 -12.97 -10.91 -9.55
N ASP A 228 -14.23 -10.82 -9.11
CA ASP A 228 -14.95 -11.91 -8.46
C ASP A 228 -15.18 -13.09 -9.43
N GLU A 229 -15.52 -12.80 -10.69
CA GLU A 229 -15.58 -13.81 -11.75
C GLU A 229 -14.20 -14.36 -12.10
N ALA A 230 -13.17 -13.48 -12.20
CA ALA A 230 -11.81 -13.91 -12.50
C ALA A 230 -11.29 -14.94 -11.47
N ARG A 231 -11.50 -14.71 -10.16
CA ARG A 231 -11.09 -15.67 -9.13
C ARG A 231 -11.88 -16.99 -9.16
N ILE A 232 -13.09 -17.01 -9.70
CA ILE A 232 -13.89 -18.24 -9.86
C ILE A 232 -13.30 -19.06 -11.02
N ILE A 233 -12.88 -18.39 -12.09
CA ILE A 233 -12.25 -19.02 -13.26
C ILE A 233 -10.85 -19.57 -12.91
N ASP A 234 -10.04 -18.79 -12.19
CA ASP A 234 -8.73 -19.21 -11.69
C ASP A 234 -8.56 -18.99 -10.18
N ALA A 235 -8.96 -20.00 -9.41
CA ALA A 235 -8.88 -19.99 -7.95
C ALA A 235 -7.44 -20.04 -7.39
N LYS A 236 -6.40 -20.14 -8.24
CA LYS A 236 -4.99 -20.05 -7.83
C LYS A 236 -4.38 -18.68 -8.08
N HIS A 237 -5.11 -17.78 -8.75
CA HIS A 237 -4.60 -16.44 -9.03
C HIS A 237 -4.79 -15.52 -7.82
N ALA A 238 -3.74 -15.39 -6.99
CA ALA A 238 -3.76 -14.58 -5.77
C ALA A 238 -4.28 -13.15 -6.02
N ASP A 239 -3.85 -12.53 -7.11
CA ASP A 239 -4.18 -11.12 -7.35
C ASP A 239 -5.65 -10.89 -7.69
N SER A 240 -6.38 -11.89 -8.21
CA SER A 240 -7.83 -11.73 -8.40
C SER A 240 -8.56 -11.74 -7.07
N PHE A 241 -8.11 -12.53 -6.09
CA PHE A 241 -8.64 -12.47 -4.72
C PHE A 241 -8.29 -11.15 -4.04
N TYR A 242 -7.04 -10.71 -4.14
CA TYR A 242 -6.59 -9.45 -3.56
C TYR A 242 -7.40 -8.27 -4.10
N ARG A 243 -7.50 -8.15 -5.43
CA ARG A 243 -8.23 -7.06 -6.11
C ARG A 243 -9.73 -7.14 -5.84
N ALA A 244 -10.33 -8.33 -5.83
CA ALA A 244 -11.72 -8.50 -5.41
C ALA A 244 -11.94 -8.06 -3.96
N GLY A 245 -11.02 -8.37 -3.05
CA GLY A 245 -11.03 -7.92 -1.66
C GLY A 245 -10.90 -6.40 -1.52
N GLU A 246 -10.01 -5.78 -2.30
CA GLU A 246 -9.86 -4.32 -2.37
C GLU A 246 -11.17 -3.67 -2.84
N MET A 247 -11.79 -4.19 -3.91
CA MET A 247 -13.05 -3.65 -4.41
C MET A 247 -14.22 -3.95 -3.46
N ALA A 248 -14.23 -5.09 -2.79
CA ALA A 248 -15.22 -5.44 -1.77
C ALA A 248 -15.20 -4.45 -0.60
N GLU A 249 -14.03 -4.01 -0.17
CA GLU A 249 -13.89 -2.93 0.81
C GLU A 249 -14.44 -1.61 0.25
N ARG A 250 -14.10 -1.23 -0.99
CA ARG A 250 -14.56 -0.01 -1.65
C ARG A 250 -16.08 0.10 -1.75
N ILE A 251 -16.76 -1.02 -1.92
CA ILE A 251 -18.22 -1.09 -1.99
C ILE A 251 -18.87 -1.45 -0.64
N ASN A 252 -18.09 -1.49 0.44
CA ASN A 252 -18.52 -1.82 1.80
C ASN A 252 -19.26 -3.18 1.90
N ALA A 253 -18.69 -4.24 1.31
CA ALA A 253 -19.30 -5.56 1.27
C ALA A 253 -19.26 -6.33 2.62
N GLY A 254 -18.79 -5.69 3.68
CA GLY A 254 -18.71 -6.23 5.04
C GLY A 254 -17.38 -6.94 5.38
N PRO A 255 -16.95 -6.91 6.65
CA PRO A 255 -15.63 -7.37 7.08
C PRO A 255 -15.38 -8.87 6.86
N ILE A 256 -16.41 -9.71 7.01
CA ILE A 256 -16.27 -11.17 6.82
C ILE A 256 -15.91 -11.52 5.37
N LYS A 257 -16.56 -10.86 4.41
CA LYS A 257 -16.29 -11.10 2.98
C LYS A 257 -14.89 -10.63 2.60
N ILE A 258 -14.48 -9.47 3.10
CA ILE A 258 -13.14 -8.93 2.88
C ILE A 258 -12.09 -9.86 3.50
N PHE A 259 -12.33 -10.36 4.72
CA PHE A 259 -11.47 -11.33 5.39
C PHE A 259 -11.27 -12.60 4.56
N ASP A 260 -12.35 -13.21 4.05
CA ASP A 260 -12.27 -14.42 3.21
C ASP A 260 -11.43 -14.17 1.95
N TYR A 261 -11.64 -13.05 1.24
CA TYR A 261 -10.83 -12.73 0.06
C TYR A 261 -9.36 -12.55 0.39
N MET A 262 -9.02 -11.82 1.46
CA MET A 262 -7.63 -11.57 1.82
C MET A 262 -6.93 -12.84 2.31
N GLN A 263 -7.62 -13.70 3.05
CA GLN A 263 -7.09 -15.02 3.41
C GLN A 263 -6.79 -15.87 2.17
N ARG A 264 -7.76 -15.98 1.25
CA ARG A 264 -7.59 -16.76 0.01
C ARG A 264 -6.49 -16.20 -0.88
N SER A 265 -6.35 -14.87 -0.95
CA SER A 265 -5.24 -14.23 -1.66
C SER A 265 -3.89 -14.75 -1.17
N GLY A 266 -3.66 -14.73 0.14
CA GLY A 266 -2.39 -15.21 0.68
C GLY A 266 -2.20 -16.73 0.59
N TYR A 267 -3.28 -17.52 0.63
CA TYR A 267 -3.18 -18.98 0.44
C TYR A 267 -3.00 -19.40 -1.02
N ALA A 268 -3.43 -18.59 -1.99
CA ALA A 268 -3.42 -18.96 -3.41
C ALA A 268 -2.01 -19.14 -3.98
N VAL A 269 -1.01 -18.42 -3.47
CA VAL A 269 0.41 -18.58 -3.86
C VAL A 269 1.02 -19.87 -3.27
N ALA A 270 0.45 -20.41 -2.20
CA ALA A 270 0.96 -21.58 -1.46
C ALA A 270 2.43 -21.43 -1.03
N TYR A 271 2.81 -20.25 -0.54
CA TYR A 271 4.17 -19.98 -0.09
C TYR A 271 4.52 -20.86 1.12
N GLU A 272 5.57 -21.68 1.00
CA GLU A 272 5.86 -22.75 1.97
C GLU A 272 6.37 -22.21 3.32
N ASN A 273 7.19 -21.16 3.29
CA ASN A 273 7.93 -20.68 4.46
C ASN A 273 7.76 -19.16 4.66
N PRO A 274 6.56 -18.67 4.98
CA PRO A 274 6.34 -17.25 5.20
C PRO A 274 7.15 -16.74 6.39
N ALA A 275 7.60 -15.49 6.31
CA ALA A 275 8.07 -14.77 7.48
C ALA A 275 6.93 -14.64 8.49
N VAL A 276 7.24 -14.80 9.78
CA VAL A 276 6.25 -14.73 10.86
C VAL A 276 6.55 -13.54 11.75
N TRP A 277 5.72 -12.51 11.71
CA TRP A 277 5.75 -11.38 12.63
C TRP A 277 5.02 -11.74 13.92
N TYR A 278 5.71 -11.78 15.06
CA TYR A 278 5.10 -12.15 16.33
C TYR A 278 4.55 -10.92 17.04
N ALA A 279 3.23 -10.88 17.21
CA ALA A 279 2.53 -9.76 17.84
C ALA A 279 1.82 -10.19 19.13
N LEU A 280 2.13 -9.50 20.23
CA LEU A 280 1.39 -9.60 21.48
C LEU A 280 0.34 -8.47 21.54
N VAL A 281 -0.93 -8.83 21.58
CA VAL A 281 -2.04 -7.88 21.73
C VAL A 281 -2.53 -7.96 23.17
N VAL A 282 -2.23 -6.92 23.95
CA VAL A 282 -2.63 -6.82 25.36
C VAL A 282 -3.91 -6.02 25.45
N ILE A 283 -4.94 -6.57 26.07
CA ILE A 283 -6.24 -5.91 26.23
C ILE A 283 -6.53 -5.71 27.71
N GLN A 284 -6.55 -4.45 28.15
CA GLN A 284 -6.95 -4.11 29.51
C GLN A 284 -8.49 -4.17 29.61
N ARG A 285 -9.04 -5.10 30.40
CA ARG A 285 -10.50 -5.25 30.49
C ARG A 285 -11.18 -4.16 31.31
N GLN A 286 -10.48 -3.56 32.27
CA GLN A 286 -11.01 -2.49 33.09
C GLN A 286 -9.95 -1.43 33.38
N ARG A 287 -10.35 -0.17 33.30
CA ARG A 287 -9.54 0.98 33.74
C ARG A 287 -10.44 2.01 34.39
N GLY A 288 -10.18 2.30 35.67
CA GLY A 288 -11.08 3.10 36.49
C GLY A 288 -12.48 2.48 36.56
N ALA A 289 -13.51 3.27 36.25
CA ALA A 289 -14.90 2.83 36.21
C ALA A 289 -15.32 2.19 34.87
N THR A 290 -14.49 2.28 33.83
CA THR A 290 -14.83 1.77 32.49
C THR A 290 -14.40 0.32 32.36
N LYS A 291 -15.35 -0.57 32.04
CA LYS A 291 -15.14 -2.01 31.87
C LYS A 291 -15.62 -2.46 30.50
N LEU A 292 -14.81 -3.29 29.83
CA LEU A 292 -15.13 -3.87 28.54
C LEU A 292 -16.14 -4.99 28.67
N SER A 293 -17.15 -4.95 27.80
CA SER A 293 -18.06 -6.07 27.60
C SER A 293 -17.38 -7.18 26.78
N ASN A 294 -17.99 -8.36 26.76
CA ASN A 294 -17.54 -9.44 25.87
C ASN A 294 -17.74 -9.09 24.39
N ALA A 295 -18.70 -8.20 24.07
CA ALA A 295 -18.90 -7.71 22.71
C ALA A 295 -17.73 -6.80 22.27
N ASP A 296 -17.26 -5.92 23.16
CA ASP A 296 -16.10 -5.06 22.88
C ASP A 296 -14.85 -5.89 22.65
N LEU A 297 -14.61 -6.90 23.50
CA LEU A 297 -13.48 -7.83 23.34
C LEU A 297 -13.52 -8.57 22.02
N ARG A 298 -14.71 -9.05 21.63
CA ARG A 298 -14.92 -9.71 20.34
C ARG A 298 -14.62 -8.74 19.19
N ALA A 299 -15.14 -7.52 19.24
CA ALA A 299 -14.91 -6.50 18.22
C ALA A 299 -13.42 -6.16 18.07
N ILE A 300 -12.70 -5.97 19.18
CA ILE A 300 -11.25 -5.74 19.18
C ILE A 300 -10.51 -6.87 18.46
N LYS A 301 -10.80 -8.13 18.82
CA LYS A 301 -10.17 -9.31 18.21
C LYS A 301 -10.52 -9.44 16.73
N GLU A 302 -11.78 -9.23 16.35
CA GLU A 302 -12.23 -9.26 14.95
C GLU A 302 -11.53 -8.18 14.11
N HIS A 303 -11.43 -6.95 14.62
CA HIS A 303 -10.72 -5.87 13.95
C HIS A 303 -9.21 -6.16 13.80
N TRP A 304 -8.56 -6.68 14.84
CA TRP A 304 -7.15 -7.06 14.76
C TRP A 304 -6.91 -8.18 13.73
N LEU A 305 -7.71 -9.25 13.79
CA LEU A 305 -7.59 -10.39 12.88
C LEU A 305 -7.90 -9.99 11.42
N LEU A 306 -8.82 -9.05 11.21
CA LEU A 306 -9.05 -8.47 9.89
C LEU A 306 -7.80 -7.74 9.39
N GLY A 307 -7.18 -6.88 10.21
CA GLY A 307 -5.92 -6.22 9.85
C GLY A 307 -4.80 -7.21 9.51
N ALA A 308 -4.66 -8.28 10.30
CA ALA A 308 -3.69 -9.35 10.03
C ALA A 308 -3.97 -10.08 8.70
N ALA A 309 -5.23 -10.37 8.39
CA ALA A 309 -5.62 -10.98 7.11
C ALA A 309 -5.34 -10.05 5.92
N MET A 310 -5.54 -8.74 6.06
CA MET A 310 -5.21 -7.76 5.03
C MET A 310 -3.73 -7.78 4.67
N ILE A 311 -2.85 -7.88 5.67
CA ILE A 311 -1.38 -7.97 5.48
C ILE A 311 -1.00 -9.28 4.82
N TRP A 312 -1.60 -10.39 5.26
CA TRP A 312 -1.42 -11.71 4.64
C TRP A 312 -1.81 -11.70 3.15
N GLY A 313 -2.97 -11.13 2.83
CA GLY A 313 -3.45 -11.02 1.45
C GLY A 313 -2.60 -10.09 0.59
N ALA A 314 -2.15 -8.97 1.14
CA ALA A 314 -1.30 -7.98 0.44
C ALA A 314 0.07 -8.51 0.08
N THR A 315 0.69 -9.28 0.97
CA THR A 315 2.02 -9.86 0.74
C THR A 315 1.97 -11.15 -0.08
N GLY A 316 0.78 -11.54 -0.58
CA GLY A 316 0.60 -12.79 -1.31
C GLY A 316 0.99 -14.01 -0.48
N GLY A 317 0.82 -13.94 0.84
CA GLY A 317 1.16 -15.04 1.75
C GLY A 317 2.64 -15.10 2.17
N ARG A 318 3.43 -14.05 1.95
CA ARG A 318 4.85 -14.04 2.36
C ARG A 318 5.08 -13.58 3.80
N LEU A 319 4.17 -12.78 4.36
CA LEU A 319 4.27 -12.29 5.74
C LEU A 319 3.01 -12.62 6.52
N ARG A 320 3.16 -13.42 7.58
CA ARG A 320 2.09 -13.81 8.49
C ARG A 320 2.27 -13.11 9.83
N ILE A 321 1.19 -12.55 10.38
CA ILE A 321 1.18 -12.11 11.78
C ILE A 321 0.72 -13.25 12.67
N ALA A 322 1.62 -13.75 13.52
CA ALA A 322 1.29 -14.67 14.60
C ALA A 322 0.87 -13.85 15.82
N THR A 323 -0.43 -13.90 16.15
CA THR A 323 -1.01 -13.11 17.23
C THR A 323 -1.17 -13.92 18.50
N THR A 324 -0.69 -13.38 19.61
CA THR A 324 -1.04 -13.82 20.96
C THR A 324 -1.89 -12.75 21.61
N PHE A 325 -3.13 -13.10 21.99
CA PHE A 325 -3.97 -12.20 22.78
C PHE A 325 -3.74 -12.44 24.26
N TYR A 326 -3.59 -11.37 25.02
CA TYR A 326 -3.45 -11.42 26.47
C TYR A 326 -4.42 -10.42 27.11
N GLU A 327 -5.36 -10.92 27.90
CA GLU A 327 -6.39 -10.11 28.54
C GLU A 327 -5.98 -9.84 29.99
N VAL A 328 -5.78 -8.57 30.34
CA VAL A 328 -5.51 -8.17 31.72
C VAL A 328 -6.82 -8.08 32.46
N LEU A 329 -7.02 -9.00 33.41
CA LEU A 329 -8.23 -9.11 34.22
C LEU A 329 -8.17 -8.19 35.44
N ASP A 330 -9.33 -7.80 35.96
CA ASP A 330 -9.48 -6.82 37.04
C ASP A 330 -8.76 -7.19 38.35
N TYR A 331 -8.42 -8.47 38.55
CA TYR A 331 -7.76 -8.99 39.75
C TYR A 331 -6.27 -9.32 39.53
N GLU A 332 -5.74 -9.17 38.32
CA GLU A 332 -4.32 -9.40 38.03
C GLU A 332 -3.54 -8.10 38.23
N PRO A 333 -2.59 -8.04 39.19
CA PRO A 333 -1.78 -6.86 39.42
C PRO A 333 -0.68 -6.77 38.36
N ILE A 334 -1.06 -6.44 37.13
CA ILE A 334 -0.09 -6.11 36.08
C ILE A 334 0.19 -4.63 36.17
N GLU A 335 1.43 -4.30 36.51
CA GLU A 335 1.89 -2.93 36.57
C GLU A 335 1.87 -2.32 35.17
N TYR A 336 1.21 -1.17 35.03
CA TYR A 336 1.34 -0.31 33.87
C TYR A 336 2.37 0.76 34.19
N VAL A 337 3.32 0.96 33.29
CA VAL A 337 4.39 1.94 33.43
C VAL A 337 4.31 2.95 32.28
N THR A 338 4.85 4.13 32.52
CA THR A 338 4.98 5.16 31.50
C THR A 338 6.32 4.99 30.78
N TYR A 339 6.25 4.69 29.49
CA TYR A 339 7.36 4.65 28.55
C TYR A 339 7.62 6.06 27.99
N ALA A 340 8.57 6.17 27.06
CA ALA A 340 8.84 7.43 26.37
C ALA A 340 7.56 8.00 25.70
N GLU A 341 7.58 9.30 25.45
CA GLU A 341 6.44 10.04 24.88
C GLU A 341 5.14 9.97 25.71
N GLY A 342 5.24 9.57 26.99
CA GLY A 342 4.09 9.42 27.88
C GLY A 342 3.23 8.19 27.59
N LEU A 343 3.75 7.23 26.83
CA LEU A 343 3.04 6.02 26.45
C LEU A 343 2.84 5.11 27.68
N GLU A 344 1.59 4.87 28.08
CA GLU A 344 1.25 3.96 29.18
C GLU A 344 0.94 2.55 28.66
N ALA A 345 1.67 1.55 29.14
CA ALA A 345 1.52 0.15 28.73
C ALA A 345 2.03 -0.79 29.85
N PRO A 346 1.80 -2.12 29.74
CA PRO A 346 2.32 -3.08 30.71
C PRO A 346 3.85 -3.00 30.90
N ALA A 347 4.31 -3.33 32.10
CA ALA A 347 5.73 -3.40 32.46
C ALA A 347 6.50 -4.47 31.65
N GLU A 348 7.84 -4.42 31.73
CA GLU A 348 8.72 -5.29 30.92
C GLU A 348 8.59 -6.78 31.23
N ASP A 349 8.21 -7.12 32.46
CA ASP A 349 8.07 -8.50 32.94
C ASP A 349 6.91 -9.25 32.29
N LEU A 350 5.99 -8.55 31.63
CA LEU A 350 4.97 -9.14 30.76
C LEU A 350 5.59 -10.09 29.72
N ILE A 351 6.79 -9.76 29.22
CA ILE A 351 7.52 -10.61 28.28
C ILE A 351 8.66 -11.28 29.05
N GLY A 352 8.61 -12.61 29.14
CA GLY A 352 9.63 -13.37 29.86
C GLY A 352 11.02 -13.28 29.23
N ARG A 353 11.12 -13.10 27.91
CA ARG A 353 12.40 -13.06 27.19
C ARG A 353 12.36 -12.18 25.95
N ARG A 354 13.45 -11.42 25.71
CA ARG A 354 13.68 -10.68 24.47
C ARG A 354 13.62 -11.60 23.25
N GLY A 355 12.97 -11.15 22.19
CA GLY A 355 12.86 -11.91 20.94
C GLY A 355 11.67 -12.85 20.84
N TRP A 356 10.77 -12.86 21.83
CA TRP A 356 9.49 -13.59 21.74
C TRP A 356 8.47 -12.87 20.85
N PHE A 357 8.50 -11.54 20.84
CA PHE A 357 7.60 -10.71 20.06
C PHE A 357 8.38 -9.63 19.33
N ASP A 358 7.99 -9.35 18.09
CA ASP A 358 8.43 -8.17 17.36
C ASP A 358 7.70 -6.92 17.87
N SER A 359 6.40 -7.08 18.18
CA SER A 359 5.54 -5.97 18.55
C SER A 359 4.59 -6.29 19.70
N VAL A 360 4.33 -5.28 20.52
CA VAL A 360 3.26 -5.24 21.51
C VAL A 360 2.27 -4.15 21.13
N ILE A 361 0.98 -4.49 21.11
CA ILE A 361 -0.12 -3.53 20.94
C ILE A 361 -0.94 -3.56 22.23
N SER A 362 -0.84 -2.50 23.04
CA SER A 362 -1.63 -2.33 24.26
C SER A 362 -2.92 -1.59 23.94
N ILE A 363 -4.06 -2.20 24.24
CA ILE A 363 -5.41 -1.69 23.99
C ILE A 363 -6.09 -1.50 25.34
N ARG A 364 -6.53 -0.28 25.62
CA ARG A 364 -7.14 0.08 26.91
C ARG A 364 -8.45 0.86 26.78
N PRO A 365 -9.33 0.82 27.79
CA PRO A 365 -10.48 1.71 27.84
C PRO A 365 -10.02 3.16 27.80
N ARG A 366 -10.67 3.96 26.95
CA ARG A 366 -10.43 5.40 26.85
C ARG A 366 -11.12 6.08 28.03
N LEU A 367 -10.35 6.87 28.79
CA LEU A 367 -10.92 7.72 29.84
C LEU A 367 -11.43 9.03 29.23
N PRO A 368 -12.40 9.73 29.87
CA PRO A 368 -12.95 10.98 29.35
C PRO A 368 -11.89 12.05 29.01
N GLU A 369 -10.85 12.17 29.82
CA GLU A 369 -9.72 13.09 29.65
C GLU A 369 -8.75 12.68 28.52
N GLU A 370 -8.94 11.50 27.94
CA GLU A 370 -8.17 10.99 26.80
C GLU A 370 -8.97 11.05 25.49
N GLN A 371 -10.17 11.64 25.52
CA GLN A 371 -10.98 11.81 24.32
C GLN A 371 -10.20 12.62 23.26
N GLY A 372 -10.06 12.04 22.07
CA GLY A 372 -9.32 12.66 20.97
C GLY A 372 -7.79 12.53 21.04
N LYS A 373 -7.22 11.95 22.10
CA LYS A 373 -5.78 11.67 22.13
C LYS A 373 -5.43 10.59 21.08
N PRO A 374 -4.37 10.80 20.28
CA PRO A 374 -3.91 9.82 19.31
C PRO A 374 -3.31 8.60 20.01
N SER A 375 -3.18 7.52 19.26
CA SER A 375 -2.34 6.39 19.63
C SER A 375 -0.86 6.81 19.57
N VAL A 376 -0.01 6.19 20.40
CA VAL A 376 1.43 6.49 20.47
C VAL A 376 2.22 5.21 20.20
N THR A 377 3.32 5.33 19.47
CA THR A 377 4.16 4.21 19.02
C THR A 377 5.63 4.50 19.32
N VAL A 378 6.34 3.53 19.89
CA VAL A 378 7.78 3.62 20.18
C VAL A 378 8.53 2.39 19.64
N GLY A 379 9.82 2.59 19.38
CA GLY A 379 10.73 1.53 18.92
C GLY A 379 11.04 0.46 19.99
N PRO A 380 11.71 -0.64 19.62
CA PRO A 380 12.07 -1.73 20.51
C PRO A 380 13.12 -1.38 21.57
N ASP A 381 13.94 -0.37 21.32
CA ASP A 381 14.86 0.21 22.30
C ASP A 381 14.14 0.87 23.48
N GLN A 382 12.84 1.14 23.32
CA GLN A 382 11.98 1.75 24.32
C GLN A 382 10.91 0.78 24.83
N GLY A 383 10.40 -0.12 23.98
CA GLY A 383 9.36 -1.07 24.37
C GLY A 383 9.82 -2.20 25.32
N PRO A 384 8.90 -3.09 25.72
CA PRO A 384 9.18 -4.15 26.68
C PRO A 384 10.09 -5.21 26.07
N ARG A 385 11.22 -5.49 26.73
CA ARG A 385 12.18 -6.54 26.34
C ARG A 385 12.59 -6.51 24.86
N GLY A 386 12.70 -5.34 24.24
CA GLY A 386 13.15 -5.24 22.85
C GLY A 386 12.08 -5.48 21.79
N ALA A 387 10.79 -5.49 22.14
CA ALA A 387 9.69 -5.43 21.19
C ALA A 387 9.27 -3.97 20.97
N ALA A 388 8.87 -3.59 19.75
CA ALA A 388 8.23 -2.28 19.55
C ALA A 388 6.86 -2.24 20.23
N LEU A 389 6.41 -1.05 20.62
CA LEU A 389 5.24 -0.89 21.46
C LEU A 389 4.33 0.22 20.94
N SER A 390 3.06 -0.11 20.76
CA SER A 390 1.99 0.88 20.58
C SER A 390 1.03 0.84 21.76
N ALA A 391 0.55 2.00 22.20
CA ALA A 391 -0.61 2.11 23.07
C ALA A 391 -1.77 2.77 22.32
N THR A 392 -2.94 2.15 22.40
CA THR A 392 -4.16 2.59 21.74
C THR A 392 -5.39 2.26 22.58
N PHE A 393 -6.56 2.63 22.07
CA PHE A 393 -7.81 2.59 22.81
C PHE A 393 -8.83 1.66 22.16
N ILE A 394 -9.85 1.28 22.93
CA ILE A 394 -10.90 0.33 22.50
C ILE A 394 -11.74 0.78 21.30
N ASP A 395 -11.77 2.09 21.01
CA ASP A 395 -12.42 2.67 19.84
C ASP A 395 -11.57 2.56 18.57
N SER A 396 -10.40 1.91 18.65
CA SER A 396 -9.55 1.64 17.50
C SER A 396 -10.17 0.58 16.59
N THR A 397 -10.13 0.87 15.30
CA THR A 397 -10.62 0.04 14.22
C THR A 397 -9.47 -0.66 13.51
N TRP A 398 -9.79 -1.62 12.63
CA TRP A 398 -8.76 -2.38 11.88
C TRP A 398 -7.77 -1.50 11.09
N PRO A 399 -8.14 -0.36 10.47
CA PRO A 399 -7.18 0.53 9.80
C PRO A 399 -6.16 1.14 10.77
N GLN A 400 -6.60 1.51 11.99
CA GLN A 400 -5.73 2.06 13.03
C GLN A 400 -4.77 0.98 13.54
N TYR A 401 -5.25 -0.25 13.79
CA TYR A 401 -4.36 -1.36 14.15
C TYR A 401 -3.32 -1.67 13.07
N MET A 402 -3.70 -1.64 11.79
CA MET A 402 -2.76 -1.81 10.69
C MET A 402 -1.72 -0.68 10.63
N ARG A 403 -2.12 0.57 10.86
CA ARG A 403 -1.19 1.71 10.94
C ARG A 403 -0.17 1.51 12.07
N LEU A 404 -0.61 1.15 13.27
CA LEU A 404 0.27 0.92 14.42
C LEU A 404 1.28 -0.21 14.17
N TRP A 405 0.80 -1.33 13.63
CA TRP A 405 1.69 -2.40 13.19
C TRP A 405 2.68 -1.93 12.11
N TYR A 406 2.21 -1.13 11.16
CA TYR A 406 3.05 -0.60 10.09
C TYR A 406 4.12 0.36 10.60
N GLU A 407 3.84 1.17 11.62
CA GLU A 407 4.83 2.03 12.27
C GLU A 407 5.95 1.19 12.92
N HIS A 408 5.63 0.05 13.54
CA HIS A 408 6.63 -0.90 14.02
C HIS A 408 7.43 -1.53 12.88
N TYR A 409 6.75 -1.95 11.82
CA TYR A 409 7.36 -2.55 10.64
C TYR A 409 8.31 -1.56 9.93
N LEU A 410 7.90 -0.30 9.81
CA LEU A 410 8.68 0.78 9.22
C LEU A 410 9.89 1.12 10.09
N TRP A 411 9.77 1.07 11.42
CA TRP A 411 10.92 1.18 12.31
C TRP A 411 11.95 0.08 11.98
N ALA A 412 11.52 -1.17 11.82
CA ALA A 412 12.42 -2.28 11.48
C ALA A 412 13.08 -2.09 10.11
N ILE A 413 12.34 -1.58 9.12
CA ILE A 413 12.89 -1.21 7.80
C ILE A 413 13.99 -0.15 7.94
N ARG A 414 13.72 0.92 8.69
CA ARG A 414 14.63 2.06 8.82
C ARG A 414 15.86 1.70 9.64
N ALA A 415 15.69 1.06 10.79
CA ALA A 415 16.79 0.68 11.67
C ALA A 415 17.67 -0.42 11.04
N GLY A 416 17.06 -1.37 10.32
CA GLY A 416 17.79 -2.40 9.57
C GLY A 416 18.33 -1.95 8.22
N GLU A 417 17.88 -0.80 7.72
CA GLU A 417 18.15 -0.26 6.38
C GLU A 417 17.84 -1.26 5.24
N VAL A 418 16.89 -2.16 5.46
CA VAL A 418 16.64 -3.27 4.53
C VAL A 418 15.99 -2.84 3.22
N ILE A 419 15.32 -1.67 3.21
CA ILE A 419 14.53 -1.18 2.07
C ILE A 419 14.54 0.36 2.06
N THR A 420 14.76 0.98 0.90
CA THR A 420 14.72 2.44 0.70
C THR A 420 13.41 2.92 0.08
N ALA A 421 13.06 4.20 0.30
CA ALA A 421 11.91 4.88 -0.30
C ALA A 421 10.56 4.17 -0.03
N VAL A 422 10.39 3.70 1.21
CA VAL A 422 9.13 3.14 1.69
C VAL A 422 8.27 4.28 2.26
N PRO A 423 7.01 4.45 1.82
CA PRO A 423 6.15 5.54 2.29
C PRO A 423 5.96 5.54 3.81
N ASP A 424 6.11 6.70 4.44
CA ASP A 424 5.90 6.87 5.87
C ASP A 424 4.48 7.30 6.22
N GLY A 425 4.21 7.54 7.51
CA GLY A 425 2.87 7.87 8.02
C GLY A 425 2.19 9.01 7.27
N ASP A 426 2.93 10.07 6.96
CA ASP A 426 2.41 11.24 6.24
C ASP A 426 2.26 10.97 4.74
N ALA A 427 2.98 9.99 4.19
CA ALA A 427 2.90 9.60 2.78
C ALA A 427 1.84 8.54 2.49
N LEU A 428 1.37 7.81 3.51
CA LEU A 428 0.36 6.76 3.36
C LEU A 428 -0.89 7.22 2.60
N PRO A 429 -1.51 8.40 2.83
CA PRO A 429 -2.71 8.81 2.10
C PRO A 429 -2.55 8.81 0.57
N ALA A 430 -1.33 8.98 0.06
CA ALA A 430 -1.02 8.97 -1.37
C ALA A 430 -0.79 7.57 -1.97
N CYS A 431 -0.84 6.51 -1.17
CA CYS A 431 -0.56 5.14 -1.61
C CYS A 431 -1.83 4.38 -2.00
N GLY A 432 -1.77 3.66 -3.12
CA GLY A 432 -2.85 2.79 -3.59
C GLY A 432 -3.82 3.48 -4.54
N THR A 433 -4.86 2.75 -4.97
CA THR A 433 -5.88 3.29 -5.88
C THR A 433 -6.54 4.52 -5.26
N GLN A 434 -6.40 5.68 -5.91
CA GLN A 434 -6.81 6.94 -5.31
C GLN A 434 -8.29 7.27 -5.53
N PRO A 435 -8.93 8.02 -4.61
CA PRO A 435 -8.46 8.32 -3.24
C PRO A 435 -8.48 7.05 -2.36
N PRO A 436 -7.64 6.86 -1.33
CA PRO A 436 -7.76 5.71 -0.44
C PRO A 436 -9.06 5.75 0.36
N HIS A 437 -9.66 4.59 0.66
CA HIS A 437 -10.87 4.52 1.49
C HIS A 437 -10.54 4.85 2.95
N ASN A 438 -9.42 4.35 3.47
CA ASN A 438 -8.94 4.60 4.81
C ASN A 438 -7.43 4.34 4.86
N ILE A 439 -6.79 4.65 5.99
CA ILE A 439 -5.33 4.46 6.16
C ILE A 439 -4.89 3.00 6.06
N GLY A 440 -5.76 2.04 6.40
CA GLY A 440 -5.51 0.61 6.26
C GLY A 440 -5.43 0.19 4.80
N THR A 441 -6.24 0.77 3.91
CA THR A 441 -6.12 0.63 2.45
C THR A 441 -4.73 1.08 1.96
N SER A 442 -4.25 2.20 2.47
CA SER A 442 -2.93 2.74 2.15
C SER A 442 -1.80 1.82 2.61
N VAL A 443 -1.81 1.39 3.88
CA VAL A 443 -0.82 0.44 4.42
C VAL A 443 -0.82 -0.84 3.60
N ARG A 444 -2.01 -1.39 3.30
CA ARG A 444 -2.14 -2.59 2.46
C ARG A 444 -1.52 -2.38 1.07
N SER A 445 -1.73 -1.22 0.47
CA SER A 445 -1.17 -0.87 -0.84
C SER A 445 0.35 -0.73 -0.80
N VAL A 446 0.92 -0.16 0.27
CA VAL A 446 2.36 -0.15 0.49
C VAL A 446 2.90 -1.58 0.52
N MET A 447 2.32 -2.44 1.36
CA MET A 447 2.74 -3.83 1.48
C MET A 447 2.65 -4.61 0.16
N ARG A 448 1.70 -4.25 -0.71
CA ARG A 448 1.48 -4.95 -1.98
C ARG A 448 2.33 -4.43 -3.14
N TYR A 449 2.55 -3.12 -3.22
CA TYR A 449 3.08 -2.48 -4.42
C TYR A 449 4.42 -1.78 -4.20
N HIS A 450 4.66 -1.22 -3.02
CA HIS A 450 5.90 -0.45 -2.74
C HIS A 450 7.02 -1.32 -2.19
N LEU A 451 6.66 -2.50 -1.69
CA LEU A 451 7.60 -3.54 -1.28
C LEU A 451 7.60 -4.62 -2.37
N ALA A 452 8.79 -5.03 -2.78
CA ALA A 452 8.93 -6.23 -3.58
C ALA A 452 8.51 -7.44 -2.75
N GLY A 453 8.07 -8.51 -3.43
CA GLY A 453 7.52 -9.69 -2.74
C GLY A 453 8.44 -10.19 -1.63
N ASP A 454 9.72 -10.37 -1.94
CA ASP A 454 10.67 -10.96 -1.00
C ASP A 454 11.19 -9.96 0.03
N GLU A 455 11.14 -8.66 -0.28
CA GLU A 455 11.44 -7.59 0.66
C GLU A 455 10.50 -7.60 1.88
N CYS A 456 9.25 -8.03 1.71
CA CYS A 456 8.28 -8.10 2.81
C CYS A 456 8.74 -8.98 3.98
N MET A 457 9.64 -9.94 3.73
CA MET A 457 10.14 -10.90 4.71
C MET A 457 11.40 -10.42 5.45
N ARG A 458 12.08 -9.38 4.93
CA ARG A 458 13.37 -8.91 5.43
C ARG A 458 13.27 -8.23 6.81
N PRO A 459 12.30 -7.33 7.06
CA PRO A 459 12.21 -6.61 8.33
C PRO A 459 11.94 -7.52 9.52
N ARG A 460 12.66 -7.29 10.60
CA ARG A 460 12.52 -8.00 11.87
C ARG A 460 12.89 -7.07 13.01
N ILE A 461 12.18 -7.15 14.12
CA ILE A 461 12.49 -6.32 15.31
C ILE A 461 13.32 -7.11 16.29
N ALA A 462 12.91 -8.35 16.58
CA ALA A 462 13.60 -9.15 17.56
C ALA A 462 13.52 -10.63 17.22
N ASP A 463 14.58 -11.36 17.54
CA ASP A 463 14.62 -12.81 17.59
C ASP A 463 15.21 -13.25 18.92
N THR A 464 14.91 -14.49 19.29
CA THR A 464 15.61 -15.13 20.41
C THR A 464 17.07 -15.33 20.01
N ALA A 465 17.99 -14.69 20.73
CA ALA A 465 19.42 -14.87 20.51
C ALA A 465 19.81 -16.35 20.64
N VAL A 466 20.65 -16.82 19.71
CA VAL A 466 21.14 -18.19 19.62
C VAL A 466 22.63 -18.18 19.99
N PRO A 467 23.00 -18.62 21.21
CA PRO A 467 24.40 -18.62 21.65
C PRO A 467 25.29 -19.40 20.68
N GLY A 468 26.47 -18.85 20.36
CA GLY A 468 27.43 -19.49 19.44
C GLY A 468 26.99 -19.50 17.97
N GLY A 469 25.93 -18.79 17.61
CA GLY A 469 25.48 -18.61 16.22
C GLY A 469 26.16 -17.45 15.48
N TYR A 470 27.15 -16.79 16.09
CA TYR A 470 27.78 -15.57 15.60
C TYR A 470 29.09 -15.88 14.88
N ILE A 471 29.47 -14.99 13.95
CA ILE A 471 30.77 -15.10 13.27
C ILE A 471 31.87 -14.78 14.28
N ASP A 472 32.75 -15.75 14.52
CA ASP A 472 33.85 -15.68 15.49
C ASP A 472 35.22 -15.43 14.84
N LEU A 473 35.32 -15.57 13.51
CA LEU A 473 36.55 -15.39 12.73
C LEU A 473 36.61 -14.02 12.05
N TRP A 474 37.53 -13.17 12.50
CA TRP A 474 37.70 -11.81 11.97
C TRP A 474 39.16 -11.41 11.76
N GLN A 475 39.43 -10.65 10.71
CA GLN A 475 40.62 -9.81 10.56
C GLN A 475 40.27 -8.38 10.97
N LEU A 476 40.81 -7.90 12.08
CA LEU A 476 40.62 -6.55 12.60
C LEU A 476 41.75 -5.63 12.14
N GLU A 477 41.41 -4.41 11.76
CA GLU A 477 42.33 -3.36 11.34
C GLU A 477 41.91 -2.02 11.94
N GLY A 478 42.86 -1.27 12.49
CA GLY A 478 42.62 0.02 13.11
C GLY A 478 43.53 0.26 14.32
N PRO A 479 43.19 1.20 15.22
CA PRO A 479 42.15 2.20 15.00
C PRO A 479 42.52 3.13 13.83
N PHE A 480 41.51 3.67 13.14
CA PHE A 480 41.68 4.74 12.16
C PHE A 480 41.10 6.00 12.78
N PRO A 481 41.89 7.06 13.01
CA PRO A 481 41.38 8.26 13.65
C PRO A 481 40.31 8.93 12.77
N VAL A 482 39.15 9.25 13.35
CA VAL A 482 38.12 10.05 12.67
C VAL A 482 38.56 11.52 12.64
N LYS A 483 39.10 12.00 13.76
CA LYS A 483 39.70 13.33 13.94
C LYS A 483 40.80 13.28 14.99
N ASP A 484 41.77 14.21 14.88
CA ASP A 484 42.90 14.35 15.81
C ASP A 484 42.49 14.66 17.26
N THR A 485 41.27 15.18 17.49
CA THR A 485 40.78 15.47 18.84
C THR A 485 39.28 15.22 18.93
N PRO A 486 38.80 14.43 19.90
CA PRO A 486 37.38 14.28 20.17
C PRO A 486 36.79 15.63 20.62
N PRO A 487 35.53 15.97 20.27
CA PRO A 487 34.96 17.26 20.61
C PRO A 487 34.89 17.41 22.15
N SER A 488 35.63 18.37 22.68
CA SER A 488 35.89 18.55 24.11
C SER A 488 34.66 18.86 24.97
N ASN A 489 33.53 19.24 24.35
CA ASN A 489 32.24 19.54 24.98
C ASN A 489 31.04 19.14 24.08
N GLY A 490 31.24 18.25 23.09
CA GLY A 490 30.27 18.06 22.01
C GLY A 490 29.17 17.06 22.35
N ALA A 491 27.91 17.45 22.16
CA ALA A 491 26.84 16.48 21.97
C ALA A 491 27.26 15.46 20.89
N ARG A 492 26.83 14.20 21.05
CA ARG A 492 27.02 13.14 20.07
C ARG A 492 26.65 13.65 18.67
N PRO A 493 27.38 13.32 17.60
CA PRO A 493 27.03 13.75 16.26
C PRO A 493 25.63 13.24 15.96
N THR A 494 24.87 14.00 15.17
CA THR A 494 23.52 13.58 14.76
C THR A 494 23.55 12.41 13.78
N LYS A 495 24.73 12.09 13.21
CA LYS A 495 24.97 10.98 12.28
C LYS A 495 26.34 10.35 12.56
N HIS A 496 26.39 9.03 12.47
CA HIS A 496 27.63 8.27 12.54
C HIS A 496 28.58 8.61 11.39
N VAL A 497 29.90 8.51 11.64
CA VAL A 497 30.93 8.69 10.61
C VAL A 497 31.43 7.33 10.16
N LEU A 498 30.68 6.68 9.27
CA LEU A 498 30.93 5.29 8.84
C LEU A 498 31.36 5.19 7.37
N ASP A 499 32.04 6.23 6.85
CA ASP A 499 32.53 6.24 5.48
C ASP A 499 33.57 5.13 5.22
N PRO A 500 33.74 4.67 3.96
CA PRO A 500 34.77 3.71 3.61
C PRO A 500 36.15 4.22 4.04
N LEU A 501 36.87 3.39 4.80
CA LEU A 501 38.16 3.75 5.35
C LEU A 501 39.19 4.01 4.23
N PRO A 502 40.04 5.04 4.38
CA PRO A 502 41.08 5.35 3.40
C PRO A 502 42.07 4.20 3.26
N ALA A 503 42.76 4.12 2.11
CA ALA A 503 43.75 3.09 1.82
C ALA A 503 45.05 3.18 2.66
N SER A 504 45.10 4.09 3.64
CA SER A 504 46.23 4.19 4.57
C SER A 504 46.41 2.89 5.36
N LEU A 505 47.67 2.58 5.70
CA LEU A 505 47.99 1.42 6.52
C LEU A 505 47.35 1.58 7.91
N PRO A 506 46.67 0.55 8.44
CA PRO A 506 46.18 0.58 9.81
C PRO A 506 47.33 0.60 10.81
N ASP A 507 47.13 1.25 11.95
CA ASP A 507 48.09 1.24 13.06
C ASP A 507 48.33 -0.18 13.60
N ARG A 508 47.28 -1.02 13.59
CA ARG A 508 47.32 -2.40 14.03
C ARG A 508 46.43 -3.29 13.16
N THR A 509 46.92 -4.49 12.88
CA THR A 509 46.14 -5.59 12.31
C THR A 509 46.17 -6.79 13.26
N ALA A 510 45.02 -7.43 13.51
CA ALA A 510 44.91 -8.60 14.35
C ALA A 510 43.98 -9.64 13.72
N ARG A 511 44.34 -10.92 13.80
CA ARG A 511 43.41 -12.02 13.52
C ARG A 511 42.78 -12.48 14.81
N VAL A 512 41.46 -12.53 14.84
CA VAL A 512 40.66 -12.85 16.01
C VAL A 512 39.91 -14.15 15.80
N PHE A 513 39.91 -14.96 16.86
CA PHE A 513 38.98 -16.05 17.11
C PHE A 513 38.22 -15.66 18.38
N ALA A 514 36.98 -15.21 18.23
CA ALA A 514 36.21 -14.66 19.33
C ALA A 514 35.74 -15.76 20.28
N ASP A 515 35.93 -15.57 21.58
CA ASP A 515 35.40 -16.45 22.64
C ASP A 515 34.02 -16.01 23.13
N ARG A 516 33.47 -14.93 22.54
CA ARG A 516 32.19 -14.32 22.87
C ARG A 516 31.48 -13.87 21.59
N ASP A 517 30.16 -13.85 21.65
CA ASP A 517 29.30 -13.44 20.54
C ASP A 517 29.50 -11.97 20.12
N PHE A 518 29.88 -11.09 21.06
CA PHE A 518 30.15 -9.67 20.80
C PHE A 518 31.66 -9.37 20.77
N ILE A 519 32.12 -8.77 19.68
CA ILE A 519 33.50 -8.35 19.46
C ILE A 519 33.73 -7.00 20.14
N ASP A 520 34.32 -7.03 21.33
CA ASP A 520 34.69 -5.86 22.12
C ASP A 520 35.99 -5.23 21.58
N LEU A 521 35.86 -4.19 20.77
CA LEU A 521 36.98 -3.55 20.08
C LEU A 521 37.88 -2.75 21.03
N ALA A 522 37.37 -2.33 22.19
CA ALA A 522 38.17 -1.66 23.21
C ALA A 522 39.32 -2.56 23.74
N ARG A 523 39.19 -3.89 23.65
CA ARG A 523 40.25 -4.84 24.02
C ARG A 523 41.39 -4.88 23.00
N TYR A 524 41.09 -4.61 21.74
CA TYR A 524 42.05 -4.69 20.64
C TYR A 524 42.67 -3.33 20.33
N PHE A 525 41.92 -2.26 20.57
CA PHE A 525 42.34 -0.88 20.35
C PHE A 525 42.11 -0.08 21.65
N PRO A 526 42.90 -0.34 22.72
CA PRO A 526 42.84 0.48 23.91
C PRO A 526 43.21 1.93 23.55
N ASP A 527 42.56 2.89 24.19
CA ASP A 527 42.83 4.32 24.01
C ASP A 527 42.58 4.86 22.59
N ALA A 528 41.75 4.18 21.78
CA ALA A 528 41.46 4.55 20.40
C ALA A 528 40.87 5.97 20.22
N GLY A 529 40.30 6.57 21.27
CA GLY A 529 39.66 7.90 21.18
C GLY A 529 38.44 7.88 20.26
N TRP A 530 38.25 8.93 19.45
CA TRP A 530 37.24 8.92 18.37
C TRP A 530 37.86 8.30 17.11
N ALA A 531 37.58 7.03 16.90
CA ALA A 531 38.20 6.25 15.83
C ALA A 531 37.21 5.29 15.17
N LEU A 532 37.65 4.72 14.04
CA LEU A 532 36.99 3.64 13.34
C LEU A 532 37.85 2.36 13.43
N ALA A 533 37.22 1.20 13.31
CA ALA A 533 37.92 -0.04 13.02
C ALA A 533 37.22 -0.80 11.91
N ARG A 534 38.02 -1.49 11.10
CA ARG A 534 37.54 -2.42 10.09
C ARG A 534 37.64 -3.84 10.63
N ALA A 535 36.60 -4.63 10.41
CA ALA A 535 36.63 -6.07 10.59
C ALA A 535 36.22 -6.76 9.29
N THR A 536 37.06 -7.65 8.77
CA THR A 536 36.78 -8.38 7.54
C THR A 536 36.75 -9.88 7.81
N THR A 537 35.78 -10.56 7.21
CA THR A 537 35.65 -12.02 7.21
C THR A 537 35.19 -12.48 5.83
N TRP A 538 35.49 -13.73 5.48
CA TRP A 538 35.02 -14.33 4.23
C TRP A 538 34.03 -15.44 4.55
N VAL A 539 32.82 -15.31 4.01
CA VAL A 539 31.70 -16.23 4.24
C VAL A 539 31.49 -17.09 2.99
N TYR A 540 31.77 -18.39 3.09
CA TYR A 540 31.44 -19.33 2.03
C TYR A 540 29.95 -19.62 2.04
N SER A 541 29.30 -19.54 0.87
CA SER A 541 27.94 -20.04 0.65
C SER A 541 27.95 -21.11 -0.44
N PRO A 542 27.32 -22.28 -0.24
CA PRO A 542 27.26 -23.33 -1.26
C PRO A 542 26.31 -22.99 -2.41
N VAL A 543 25.35 -22.09 -2.18
CA VAL A 543 24.31 -21.70 -3.14
C VAL A 543 24.10 -20.18 -3.08
N ASP A 544 23.54 -19.60 -4.14
CA ASP A 544 22.92 -18.28 -4.06
C ASP A 544 21.72 -18.35 -3.10
N GLN A 545 21.75 -17.56 -2.02
CA GLN A 545 20.69 -17.53 -1.03
C GLN A 545 20.64 -16.20 -0.28
N ASP A 546 19.43 -15.76 0.01
CA ASP A 546 19.18 -14.60 0.86
C ASP A 546 19.09 -15.04 2.33
N VAL A 547 19.79 -14.33 3.21
CA VAL A 547 19.81 -14.61 4.65
C VAL A 547 19.48 -13.36 5.46
N ARG A 548 18.95 -13.57 6.67
CA ARG A 548 18.85 -12.52 7.69
C ARG A 548 20.22 -12.32 8.32
N MET A 549 20.62 -11.06 8.46
CA MET A 549 21.83 -10.67 9.16
C MET A 549 21.47 -9.88 10.41
N TRP A 550 21.67 -10.48 11.58
CA TRP A 550 21.58 -9.77 12.85
C TRP A 550 22.89 -9.03 13.09
N ILE A 551 22.78 -7.72 13.33
CA ILE A 551 23.88 -6.85 13.71
C ILE A 551 23.65 -6.46 15.17
N GLY A 552 24.63 -6.74 16.02
CA GLY A 552 24.76 -6.10 17.32
C GLY A 552 25.72 -4.95 17.18
N GLN A 553 25.39 -3.80 17.74
CA GLN A 553 26.24 -2.62 17.70
C GLN A 553 26.28 -1.94 19.06
N ASN A 554 27.46 -1.50 19.46
CA ASN A 554 27.64 -0.46 20.46
C ASN A 554 28.42 0.66 19.80
N ASP A 555 27.86 1.87 19.86
CA ASP A 555 28.05 2.95 18.89
C ASP A 555 27.49 2.64 17.50
N GLY A 556 28.26 2.89 16.44
CA GLY A 556 27.80 2.83 15.04
C GLY A 556 28.49 1.72 14.28
N VAL A 557 27.74 1.02 13.43
CA VAL A 557 28.26 -0.05 12.60
C VAL A 557 27.71 0.09 11.19
N ALA A 558 28.59 0.02 10.19
CA ALA A 558 28.22 -0.15 8.79
C ALA A 558 28.77 -1.47 8.26
N VAL A 559 28.07 -2.07 7.30
CA VAL A 559 28.36 -3.39 6.76
C VAL A 559 28.33 -3.38 5.23
N TRP A 560 29.35 -3.98 4.63
CA TRP A 560 29.48 -4.20 3.20
C TRP A 560 29.58 -5.70 2.90
N LEU A 561 28.88 -6.14 1.88
CA LEU A 561 28.97 -7.49 1.33
C LEU A 561 29.39 -7.41 -0.13
N ASN A 562 30.53 -8.02 -0.48
CA ASN A 562 31.12 -7.95 -1.82
C ASN A 562 31.21 -6.50 -2.34
N SER A 563 31.62 -5.59 -1.44
CA SER A 563 31.72 -4.13 -1.62
C SER A 563 30.39 -3.37 -1.82
N ALA A 564 29.23 -4.02 -1.81
CA ALA A 564 27.94 -3.32 -1.70
C ALA A 564 27.65 -2.99 -0.23
N CYS A 565 27.34 -1.72 0.07
CA CYS A 565 26.89 -1.32 1.41
C CYS A 565 25.47 -1.85 1.64
N ILE A 566 25.33 -2.80 2.56
CA ILE A 566 24.04 -3.42 2.92
C ILE A 566 23.46 -2.87 4.23
N HIS A 567 24.26 -2.10 4.98
CA HIS A 567 23.85 -1.37 6.17
C HIS A 567 24.81 -0.20 6.40
N LYS A 568 24.31 1.03 6.51
CA LYS A 568 25.11 2.26 6.68
C LYS A 568 25.24 2.67 8.15
N GLY A 569 24.41 2.13 9.03
CA GLY A 569 24.42 2.46 10.45
C GLY A 569 23.86 3.85 10.73
N GLU A 570 22.79 4.27 10.06
CA GLU A 570 22.15 5.57 10.32
C GLU A 570 21.43 5.61 11.69
N TYR A 571 21.06 4.45 12.23
CA TYR A 571 20.33 4.34 13.49
C TYR A 571 21.25 4.38 14.72
N TYR A 572 21.00 5.36 15.59
CA TYR A 572 21.54 5.40 16.95
C TYR A 572 20.63 4.66 17.93
N SER A 573 21.16 3.63 18.58
CA SER A 573 20.46 2.99 19.70
C SER A 573 20.19 3.99 20.83
N ALA A 574 18.95 4.02 21.32
CA ALA A 574 18.53 4.90 22.40
C ALA A 574 18.10 4.12 23.66
N HIS A 575 17.83 4.86 24.74
CA HIS A 575 17.24 4.35 25.99
C HIS A 575 17.87 3.04 26.50
N LYS A 576 17.13 1.92 26.41
CA LYS A 576 17.53 0.64 27.00
C LYS A 576 18.66 -0.05 26.24
N PHE A 577 18.90 0.37 24.99
CA PHE A 577 19.95 -0.16 24.13
C PHE A 577 21.18 0.75 24.08
N ALA A 578 21.06 1.99 24.54
CA ALA A 578 22.16 2.95 24.54
C ALA A 578 23.38 2.41 25.32
N ASP A 579 24.55 2.51 24.69
CA ASP A 579 25.86 2.18 25.27
C ASP A 579 25.99 0.73 25.80
N ARG A 580 25.30 -0.23 25.16
CA ARG A 580 25.33 -1.64 25.54
C ARG A 580 25.91 -2.50 24.43
N ASN A 581 26.74 -3.46 24.82
CA ASN A 581 27.23 -4.55 23.96
C ASN A 581 26.13 -5.61 23.72
N LEU A 582 25.00 -5.18 23.16
CA LEU A 582 23.90 -6.06 22.81
C LEU A 582 24.21 -6.76 21.49
N VAL A 583 23.97 -8.06 21.48
CA VAL A 583 23.84 -8.83 20.24
C VAL A 583 22.45 -8.61 19.65
N ASP A 584 22.33 -8.76 18.33
CA ASP A 584 21.06 -8.71 17.58
C ASP A 584 20.24 -7.43 17.85
N THR A 585 20.84 -6.24 17.70
CA THR A 585 20.14 -4.95 17.89
C THR A 585 19.30 -4.56 16.69
N VAL A 586 19.81 -4.80 15.48
CA VAL A 586 19.13 -4.50 14.22
C VAL A 586 19.23 -5.71 13.29
N ALA A 587 18.17 -5.95 12.53
CA ALA A 587 18.15 -7.00 11.52
C ALA A 587 18.25 -6.36 10.13
N ALA A 588 19.32 -6.72 9.43
CA ALA A 588 19.55 -6.40 8.03
C ALA A 588 19.37 -7.67 7.16
N TYR A 589 19.63 -7.51 5.87
CA TYR A 589 19.56 -8.57 4.87
C TYR A 589 20.91 -8.72 4.16
N ALA A 590 21.30 -9.96 3.85
CA ALA A 590 22.52 -10.26 3.12
C ALA A 590 22.25 -11.23 1.93
N PRO A 591 22.44 -10.80 0.67
CA PRO A 591 22.42 -11.68 -0.50
C PRO A 591 23.75 -12.43 -0.65
N LEU A 592 23.83 -13.65 -0.15
CA LEU A 592 25.02 -14.48 -0.35
C LEU A 592 25.00 -15.12 -1.74
N ARG A 593 26.13 -15.07 -2.44
CA ARG A 593 26.34 -15.77 -3.71
C ARG A 593 27.16 -17.03 -3.50
N THR A 594 27.02 -18.02 -4.38
CA THR A 594 27.86 -19.23 -4.37
C THR A 594 29.35 -18.86 -4.38
N GLY A 595 30.10 -19.41 -3.43
CA GLY A 595 31.53 -19.14 -3.24
C GLY A 595 31.81 -18.30 -1.98
N TRP A 596 33.00 -17.70 -1.92
CA TRP A 596 33.44 -16.88 -0.79
C TRP A 596 33.04 -15.41 -0.95
N ASN A 597 32.10 -14.98 -0.13
CA ASN A 597 31.63 -13.60 -0.04
C ASN A 597 32.50 -12.83 0.94
N GLU A 598 32.94 -11.64 0.57
CA GLU A 598 33.68 -10.76 1.49
C GLU A 598 32.69 -9.92 2.29
N LEU A 599 32.70 -10.08 3.62
CA LEU A 599 31.89 -9.29 4.55
C LEU A 599 32.82 -8.36 5.33
N THR A 600 32.59 -7.06 5.18
CA THR A 600 33.35 -6.03 5.87
C THR A 600 32.44 -5.24 6.79
N VAL A 601 32.88 -5.07 8.03
CA VAL A 601 32.22 -4.27 9.06
C VAL A 601 33.12 -3.08 9.37
N VAL A 602 32.56 -1.87 9.41
CA VAL A 602 33.23 -0.69 9.97
C VAL A 602 32.47 -0.30 11.22
N ALA A 603 33.17 -0.27 12.35
CA ALA A 603 32.61 0.19 13.61
C ALA A 603 33.20 1.56 13.96
N GLU A 604 32.39 2.45 14.52
CA GLU A 604 32.79 3.74 15.08
C GLU A 604 32.89 3.64 16.59
N SER A 605 33.93 4.24 17.18
CA SER A 605 34.05 4.48 18.61
C SER A 605 33.68 5.93 18.89
N TRP A 606 32.70 6.19 19.76
CA TRP A 606 32.42 7.53 20.24
C TRP A 606 33.13 7.79 21.59
N PRO A 607 33.91 8.88 21.72
CA PRO A 607 34.72 9.14 22.90
C PRO A 607 33.86 9.55 24.11
N ALA A 608 34.26 9.03 25.27
CA ALA A 608 33.86 9.37 26.63
C ALA A 608 32.39 9.12 27.06
N PRO A 609 32.18 8.46 28.23
CA PRO A 609 33.23 7.86 29.06
C PRO A 609 33.78 6.58 28.41
N LEU A 610 35.12 6.44 28.45
CA LEU A 610 35.94 5.34 27.86
C LEU A 610 35.48 3.92 28.27
N GLU A 611 34.72 3.83 29.35
CA GLU A 611 34.26 2.60 29.98
C GLU A 611 32.95 2.02 29.42
N LYS A 612 32.36 2.65 28.39
CA LYS A 612 31.12 2.18 27.76
C LYS A 612 31.32 1.17 26.61
N GLY A 613 32.57 0.93 26.21
CA GLY A 613 32.93 -0.03 25.16
C GLY A 613 32.41 0.36 23.78
N TRP A 614 32.91 -0.31 22.76
CA TRP A 614 32.44 -0.20 21.37
C TRP A 614 32.74 -1.49 20.66
N GLY A 615 31.98 -1.80 19.61
CA GLY A 615 32.13 -3.08 18.93
C GLY A 615 30.89 -3.52 18.20
N PHE A 616 30.93 -4.78 17.79
CA PHE A 616 29.87 -5.34 16.95
C PHE A 616 29.70 -6.85 17.16
N SER A 617 28.59 -7.38 16.67
CA SER A 617 28.39 -8.82 16.47
C SER A 617 27.65 -9.03 15.15
N ILE A 618 28.00 -10.05 14.38
CA ILE A 618 27.25 -10.45 13.19
C ILE A 618 26.79 -11.91 13.32
N ARG A 619 25.52 -12.15 13.01
CA ARG A 619 24.95 -13.50 12.91
C ARG A 619 24.13 -13.63 11.64
N LEU A 620 24.36 -14.72 10.90
CA LEU A 620 23.61 -15.06 9.69
C LEU A 620 22.63 -16.21 10.00
N CYS A 621 21.35 -16.01 9.74
CA CYS A 621 20.31 -17.01 9.96
C CYS A 621 19.26 -16.99 8.83
N LYS A 622 18.48 -18.06 8.74
CA LYS A 622 17.28 -18.10 7.91
C LYS A 622 16.20 -17.17 8.48
N TRP A 623 15.15 -16.92 7.70
CA TRP A 623 14.01 -16.07 8.11
C TRP A 623 13.24 -16.58 9.34
N ASN A 624 13.35 -17.87 9.65
CA ASN A 624 12.80 -18.50 10.86
C ASN A 624 13.80 -18.59 12.03
N ASN A 625 14.92 -17.85 11.97
CA ASN A 625 15.99 -17.80 12.96
C ASN A 625 16.83 -19.10 13.10
N GLU A 626 16.66 -20.07 12.20
CA GLU A 626 17.52 -21.26 12.14
C GLU A 626 18.91 -20.94 11.54
N PRO A 627 19.95 -21.72 11.87
CA PRO A 627 21.24 -21.65 11.18
C PRO A 627 21.12 -21.86 9.67
N VAL A 628 21.95 -21.18 8.90
CA VAL A 628 22.04 -21.35 7.44
C VAL A 628 22.93 -22.56 7.13
N PRO A 629 22.43 -23.61 6.46
CA PRO A 629 23.21 -24.82 6.20
C PRO A 629 24.40 -24.53 5.27
N GLY A 630 25.56 -25.08 5.63
CA GLY A 630 26.75 -25.09 4.76
C GLY A 630 27.57 -23.81 4.73
N LEU A 631 27.27 -22.80 5.58
CA LEU A 631 28.15 -21.65 5.73
C LEU A 631 29.48 -22.03 6.39
N ALA A 632 30.57 -21.43 5.91
CA ALA A 632 31.89 -21.51 6.53
C ALA A 632 32.55 -20.12 6.54
N TYR A 633 33.50 -19.92 7.46
CA TYR A 633 34.11 -18.61 7.71
C TYR A 633 35.64 -18.68 7.65
N LEU A 634 36.27 -17.63 7.14
CA LEU A 634 37.72 -17.42 7.18
C LEU A 634 38.04 -16.01 7.66
N ASN A 635 39.12 -15.85 8.42
CA ASN A 635 39.69 -14.55 8.78
C ASN A 635 40.91 -14.17 7.94
N SER A 636 41.03 -14.77 6.75
CA SER A 636 42.02 -14.41 5.72
C SER A 636 41.42 -14.62 4.33
N PRO A 637 41.85 -13.84 3.31
CA PRO A 637 41.34 -13.97 1.96
C PRO A 637 41.47 -15.41 1.43
N PRO A 638 40.42 -15.98 0.79
CA PRO A 638 40.49 -17.28 0.17
C PRO A 638 41.39 -17.25 -1.08
N SER A 639 42.00 -18.39 -1.43
CA SER A 639 42.86 -18.51 -2.62
C SER A 639 42.10 -18.68 -3.94
N GLY A 640 40.79 -18.96 -3.89
CA GLY A 640 39.93 -19.18 -5.06
C GLY A 640 38.44 -19.01 -4.70
N GLU A 641 37.57 -19.10 -5.71
CA GLU A 641 36.10 -19.02 -5.54
C GLU A 641 35.58 -17.73 -4.88
N LYS A 642 36.34 -16.64 -4.96
CA LYS A 642 35.88 -15.34 -4.46
C LYS A 642 34.72 -14.85 -5.31
N VAL A 643 33.62 -14.47 -4.66
CA VAL A 643 32.49 -13.82 -5.32
C VAL A 643 32.93 -12.46 -5.86
N PRO A 644 32.62 -12.14 -7.12
CA PRO A 644 32.93 -10.82 -7.69
C PRO A 644 32.30 -9.69 -6.89
N VAL A 645 32.90 -8.51 -7.00
CA VAL A 645 32.32 -7.27 -6.47
C VAL A 645 30.92 -7.07 -7.06
N HIS A 646 29.96 -6.72 -6.21
CA HIS A 646 28.61 -6.42 -6.63
C HIS A 646 28.62 -5.27 -7.65
N SER A 647 27.97 -5.51 -8.79
CA SER A 647 27.79 -4.50 -9.83
C SER A 647 26.30 -4.22 -9.98
N PRO A 648 25.85 -2.97 -9.80
CA PRO A 648 24.43 -2.64 -9.95
C PRO A 648 23.98 -2.84 -11.41
N PRO A 649 22.68 -3.10 -11.64
CA PRO A 649 22.12 -3.20 -12.98
C PRO A 649 22.46 -1.95 -13.83
N PRO A 650 22.84 -2.10 -15.11
CA PRO A 650 23.19 -0.97 -15.96
C PRO A 650 21.97 -0.12 -16.36
N ALA A 651 22.05 1.20 -16.16
CA ALA A 651 21.04 2.12 -16.68
C ALA A 651 21.05 2.20 -18.21
N GLY A 652 19.85 2.23 -18.82
CA GLY A 652 19.64 2.35 -20.26
C GLY A 652 19.28 1.04 -20.97
N GLU A 653 19.24 -0.08 -20.26
CA GLU A 653 18.72 -1.35 -20.76
C GLU A 653 17.21 -1.50 -20.52
N HIS A 654 16.60 -2.48 -21.21
CA HIS A 654 15.22 -2.89 -20.97
C HIS A 654 15.20 -4.19 -20.18
N TYR A 655 14.40 -4.23 -19.13
CA TYR A 655 14.22 -5.35 -18.23
C TYR A 655 12.80 -5.92 -18.35
N ASP A 656 12.67 -7.23 -18.15
CA ASP A 656 11.37 -7.88 -17.99
C ASP A 656 10.87 -7.69 -16.57
N TRP A 657 9.85 -6.86 -16.41
CA TRP A 657 9.18 -6.59 -15.14
C TRP A 657 8.78 -7.88 -14.41
N LEU A 658 8.28 -8.89 -15.12
CA LEU A 658 7.87 -10.14 -14.48
C LEU A 658 9.05 -10.90 -13.86
N ALA A 659 10.26 -10.68 -14.36
CA ALA A 659 11.50 -11.28 -13.84
C ALA A 659 12.13 -10.48 -12.68
N VAL A 660 11.74 -9.22 -12.50
CA VAL A 660 12.33 -8.30 -11.51
C VAL A 660 11.36 -7.81 -10.44
N ARG A 661 10.04 -7.97 -10.60
CA ARG A 661 9.03 -7.39 -9.68
C ARG A 661 9.13 -7.86 -8.22
N ASP A 662 9.70 -9.04 -7.98
CA ASP A 662 9.80 -9.62 -6.64
C ASP A 662 11.05 -9.13 -5.86
N ASP A 663 11.98 -8.44 -6.55
CA ASP A 663 13.25 -7.90 -6.02
C ASP A 663 13.78 -6.69 -6.84
N PHE A 664 12.87 -5.80 -7.25
CA PHE A 664 13.17 -4.77 -8.25
C PHE A 664 14.25 -3.78 -7.82
N ARG A 665 14.46 -3.53 -6.51
CA ARG A 665 15.54 -2.63 -6.05
C ARG A 665 16.93 -3.21 -6.29
N ASP A 666 17.03 -4.53 -6.32
CA ASP A 666 18.29 -5.25 -6.54
C ASP A 666 18.53 -5.50 -8.05
N LYS A 667 17.44 -5.65 -8.83
CA LYS A 667 17.50 -6.02 -10.26
C LYS A 667 17.24 -4.89 -11.26
N LEU A 668 16.71 -3.74 -10.83
CA LEU A 668 16.55 -2.56 -11.66
C LEU A 668 17.50 -1.44 -11.24
N PRO A 669 17.98 -0.59 -12.18
CA PRO A 669 18.77 0.57 -11.84
C PRO A 669 17.90 1.67 -11.21
N ALA A 670 18.42 2.30 -10.15
CA ALA A 670 17.95 3.60 -9.69
C ALA A 670 18.45 4.70 -10.65
N LEU A 671 17.57 5.18 -11.54
CA LEU A 671 17.89 6.12 -12.59
C LEU A 671 18.14 7.52 -12.03
N LYS A 672 19.29 8.10 -12.34
CA LYS A 672 19.63 9.48 -12.01
C LYS A 672 19.26 10.41 -13.15
N THR A 673 19.27 11.73 -12.90
CA THR A 673 19.11 12.76 -13.95
C THR A 673 19.97 12.47 -15.17
N GLN A 674 21.26 12.19 -14.96
CA GLN A 674 22.23 11.94 -16.03
C GLN A 674 21.89 10.71 -16.87
N ASP A 675 21.26 9.69 -16.25
CA ASP A 675 20.79 8.51 -16.97
C ASP A 675 19.63 8.88 -17.90
N ILE A 676 18.65 9.64 -17.40
CA ILE A 676 17.51 10.09 -18.21
C ILE A 676 17.97 10.98 -19.36
N GLU A 677 18.89 11.91 -19.13
CA GLU A 677 19.47 12.75 -20.19
C GLU A 677 20.17 11.90 -21.25
N ARG A 678 20.98 10.92 -20.84
CA ARG A 678 21.66 9.99 -21.75
C ARG A 678 20.67 9.14 -22.55
N ILE A 679 19.61 8.64 -21.91
CA ILE A 679 18.59 7.81 -22.55
C ILE A 679 17.78 8.62 -23.55
N THR A 680 17.28 9.77 -23.15
CA THR A 680 16.33 10.58 -23.94
C THR A 680 17.00 11.54 -24.92
N GLY A 681 18.24 11.94 -24.67
CA GLY A 681 18.93 13.03 -25.38
C GLY A 681 18.49 14.43 -24.94
N LEU A 682 17.62 14.55 -23.94
CA LEU A 682 17.20 15.83 -23.37
C LEU A 682 18.28 16.39 -22.44
N SER A 683 18.33 17.72 -22.30
CA SER A 683 19.22 18.41 -21.38
C SER A 683 18.46 19.11 -20.26
N GLY A 684 19.07 19.19 -19.08
CA GLY A 684 18.51 19.89 -17.92
C GLY A 684 17.35 19.13 -17.30
N VAL A 685 17.40 17.79 -17.31
CA VAL A 685 16.35 16.97 -16.71
C VAL A 685 16.37 17.15 -15.19
N ARG A 686 15.21 17.37 -14.57
CA ARG A 686 15.08 17.50 -13.11
C ARG A 686 13.85 16.77 -12.62
N PHE A 687 14.01 16.06 -11.50
CA PHE A 687 12.89 15.53 -10.73
C PHE A 687 12.50 16.57 -9.68
N ALA A 688 11.22 16.90 -9.63
CA ALA A 688 10.62 17.75 -8.61
C ALA A 688 9.51 16.97 -7.90
N GLY A 689 9.29 17.30 -6.64
CA GLY A 689 8.17 16.75 -5.90
C GLY A 689 7.95 17.54 -4.62
N ALA A 690 6.71 17.49 -4.14
CA ALA A 690 6.33 18.03 -2.86
C ALA A 690 5.34 17.07 -2.20
N GLN A 691 5.20 17.19 -0.89
CA GLN A 691 4.23 16.45 -0.09
C GLN A 691 3.42 17.45 0.72
N ASP A 692 2.10 17.35 0.64
CA ASP A 692 1.15 18.11 1.46
C ASP A 692 0.07 17.16 2.01
N ALA A 693 -0.90 17.72 2.74
CA ALA A 693 -2.04 16.95 3.27
C ALA A 693 -2.91 16.29 2.17
N ASN A 694 -2.74 16.74 0.92
CA ASN A 694 -3.40 16.20 -0.26
C ASN A 694 -2.41 15.38 -1.11
N GLY A 695 -1.43 14.72 -0.48
CA GLY A 695 -0.50 13.77 -1.10
C GLY A 695 0.65 14.39 -1.91
N GLY A 696 0.51 15.63 -2.36
CA GLY A 696 1.48 16.38 -3.15
C GLY A 696 1.61 15.96 -4.63
N TYR A 697 2.77 16.18 -5.24
CA TYR A 697 3.01 15.85 -6.65
C TYR A 697 4.41 15.28 -6.90
N PHE A 698 4.58 14.68 -8.07
CA PHE A 698 5.86 14.36 -8.69
C PHE A 698 5.89 14.97 -10.09
N ALA A 699 7.04 15.48 -10.52
CA ALA A 699 7.20 15.97 -11.88
C ALA A 699 8.59 15.71 -12.42
N VAL A 700 8.66 15.54 -13.73
CA VAL A 700 9.89 15.47 -14.50
C VAL A 700 9.94 16.64 -15.46
N THR A 701 10.91 17.53 -15.30
CA THR A 701 11.06 18.72 -16.16
C THR A 701 12.30 18.58 -17.02
N ALA A 702 12.29 19.18 -18.21
CA ALA A 702 13.44 19.19 -19.12
C ALA A 702 13.47 20.52 -19.88
N GLY A 703 14.63 21.18 -19.92
CA GLY A 703 14.74 22.55 -20.44
C GLY A 703 14.37 22.71 -21.92
N ALA A 704 14.51 21.65 -22.72
CA ALA A 704 14.22 21.66 -24.16
C ALA A 704 12.78 21.26 -24.52
N SER A 705 11.92 20.95 -23.54
CA SER A 705 10.59 20.36 -23.79
C SER A 705 9.41 21.32 -23.60
N THR A 706 9.65 22.61 -23.32
CA THR A 706 8.57 23.56 -22.95
C THR A 706 7.49 23.74 -24.01
N ASP A 707 7.82 23.55 -25.29
CA ASP A 707 6.90 23.75 -26.41
C ASP A 707 6.24 22.46 -26.89
N LYS A 708 6.51 21.31 -26.22
CA LYS A 708 5.96 20.02 -26.61
C LYS A 708 4.53 19.85 -26.07
N PRO A 709 3.61 19.24 -26.84
CA PRO A 709 2.30 18.85 -26.33
C PRO A 709 2.46 17.93 -25.11
N GLY A 710 1.60 18.14 -24.10
CA GLY A 710 1.68 17.39 -22.86
C GLY A 710 2.88 17.78 -21.98
N TYR A 711 3.52 18.93 -22.22
CA TYR A 711 4.44 19.53 -21.25
C TYR A 711 3.72 20.63 -20.47
N ARG A 712 3.91 20.62 -19.15
CA ARG A 712 3.42 21.60 -18.20
C ARG A 712 4.61 22.24 -17.49
N ALA A 713 4.67 23.58 -17.57
CA ALA A 713 5.58 24.36 -16.75
C ALA A 713 5.11 24.38 -15.29
N LEU A 714 6.05 24.18 -14.36
CA LEU A 714 5.81 24.30 -12.93
C LEU A 714 6.30 25.69 -12.47
N ASP A 715 5.42 26.68 -12.60
CA ASP A 715 5.72 28.04 -12.18
C ASP A 715 5.26 28.26 -10.72
N GLY A 716 6.21 28.23 -9.79
CA GLY A 716 5.98 28.55 -8.38
C GLY A 716 5.67 27.34 -7.49
N ALA A 717 5.04 27.60 -6.34
CA ALA A 717 4.69 26.58 -5.36
C ALA A 717 3.42 25.82 -5.77
N TRP A 718 3.43 24.50 -5.55
CA TRP A 718 2.29 23.63 -5.79
C TRP A 718 1.13 23.95 -4.86
N ASP A 719 -0.04 24.16 -5.45
CA ASP A 719 -1.31 24.35 -4.78
C ASP A 719 -2.28 23.26 -5.24
N SER A 720 -2.51 22.24 -4.42
CA SER A 720 -3.41 21.12 -4.74
C SER A 720 -4.89 21.51 -4.93
N ALA A 721 -5.30 22.75 -4.64
CA ALA A 721 -6.61 23.29 -5.01
C ALA A 721 -6.62 23.87 -6.43
N ARG A 722 -5.57 24.59 -6.82
CA ARG A 722 -5.44 25.28 -8.11
C ARG A 722 -4.79 24.41 -9.20
N ASP A 723 -3.70 23.73 -8.86
CA ASP A 723 -2.78 23.03 -9.77
C ASP A 723 -3.24 21.61 -10.13
N ARG A 724 -4.52 21.34 -9.89
CA ARG A 724 -5.20 20.09 -10.19
C ARG A 724 -5.06 19.77 -11.66
N ASP A 725 -4.26 18.76 -11.94
CA ASP A 725 -4.13 18.21 -13.27
C ASP A 725 -5.01 16.97 -13.46
N VAL A 726 -5.20 16.69 -14.73
CA VAL A 726 -6.24 15.84 -15.32
C VAL A 726 -5.87 15.52 -16.76
N VAL A 727 -4.94 16.27 -17.36
CA VAL A 727 -4.33 15.96 -18.65
C VAL A 727 -3.04 15.22 -18.42
N VAL A 728 -2.82 14.10 -19.12
CA VAL A 728 -1.52 13.43 -19.03
C VAL A 728 -0.44 14.36 -19.52
N ASN A 729 0.48 14.69 -18.63
CA ASN A 729 1.65 15.49 -18.94
C ASN A 729 2.83 15.02 -18.09
N ASN A 730 3.83 15.87 -17.89
CA ASN A 730 5.05 15.58 -17.14
C ASN A 730 4.93 15.76 -15.61
N VAL A 731 3.73 16.04 -15.11
CA VAL A 731 3.37 16.18 -13.69
C VAL A 731 2.39 15.07 -13.32
N MET A 732 2.53 14.51 -12.12
CA MET A 732 1.68 13.50 -11.53
C MET A 732 1.22 13.96 -10.14
N ASP A 733 -0.07 14.23 -9.95
CA ASP A 733 -0.71 14.43 -8.65
C ASP A 733 -0.88 13.07 -7.94
N TRP A 734 -0.25 12.93 -6.78
CA TRP A 734 -0.23 11.68 -6.02
C TRP A 734 -1.62 11.21 -5.54
N MET A 735 -2.64 12.07 -5.51
CA MET A 735 -4.00 11.71 -5.10
C MET A 735 -4.95 11.49 -6.27
N ARG A 736 -4.50 11.62 -7.53
CA ARG A 736 -5.42 11.63 -8.68
C ARG A 736 -4.92 10.85 -9.87
N GLU A 737 -3.64 10.95 -10.15
CA GLU A 737 -3.02 10.43 -11.36
C GLU A 737 -2.12 9.27 -10.97
N SER A 738 -2.06 8.26 -11.81
CA SER A 738 -1.27 7.05 -11.67
C SER A 738 0.06 7.12 -12.43
N CYS A 739 0.19 8.08 -13.35
CA CYS A 739 1.40 8.26 -14.15
C CYS A 739 1.63 9.70 -14.63
N CYS A 740 2.84 9.96 -15.12
CA CYS A 740 3.18 11.11 -15.97
C CYS A 740 4.13 10.69 -17.13
N LEU A 741 4.29 11.55 -18.12
CA LEU A 741 5.03 11.29 -19.36
C LEU A 741 6.12 12.34 -19.61
N LEU A 742 7.28 11.88 -20.11
CA LEU A 742 8.30 12.74 -20.70
C LEU A 742 8.54 12.35 -22.17
N PRO A 743 8.00 13.10 -23.14
CA PRO A 743 8.19 12.81 -24.56
C PRO A 743 9.62 13.13 -25.03
N TYR A 744 10.16 12.30 -25.94
CA TYR A 744 11.48 12.48 -26.56
C TYR A 744 11.53 11.84 -27.97
N GLU A 745 12.53 12.22 -28.77
CA GLU A 745 12.59 11.88 -30.22
C GLU A 745 13.72 10.91 -30.60
N LYS A 746 14.57 10.53 -29.63
CA LYS A 746 15.73 9.67 -29.89
C LYS A 746 15.26 8.28 -30.35
N GLY A 747 15.40 8.01 -31.65
CA GLY A 747 14.96 6.76 -32.26
C GLY A 747 13.47 6.68 -32.56
N GLY A 748 12.77 7.82 -32.67
CA GLY A 748 11.34 7.92 -33.01
C GLY A 748 10.54 8.67 -31.94
N ASN A 749 9.22 8.80 -32.16
CA ASN A 749 8.30 9.43 -31.21
C ASN A 749 8.08 8.49 -30.01
N ARG A 750 8.80 8.74 -28.92
CA ARG A 750 8.78 7.92 -27.70
C ARG A 750 8.46 8.80 -26.50
N ALA A 751 8.08 8.16 -25.41
CA ALA A 751 8.01 8.81 -24.11
C ALA A 751 8.52 7.88 -23.03
N LEU A 752 9.10 8.48 -21.98
CA LEU A 752 9.27 7.79 -20.72
C LEU A 752 7.98 7.92 -19.93
N LEU A 753 7.38 6.78 -19.59
CA LEU A 753 6.21 6.67 -18.74
C LEU A 753 6.66 6.41 -17.31
N PHE A 754 6.38 7.39 -16.46
CA PHE A 754 6.65 7.36 -15.03
C PHE A 754 5.38 6.89 -14.32
N VAL A 755 5.42 5.73 -13.67
CA VAL A 755 4.23 5.05 -13.13
C VAL A 755 4.37 4.82 -11.64
N LYS A 756 3.30 5.05 -10.89
CA LYS A 756 3.24 4.65 -9.48
C LYS A 756 3.35 3.12 -9.32
N PRO A 757 3.89 2.62 -8.20
CA PRO A 757 4.00 1.19 -7.96
C PRO A 757 2.68 0.41 -8.13
N GLU A 758 1.56 0.94 -7.63
CA GLU A 758 0.23 0.32 -7.71
C GLU A 758 -0.37 0.25 -9.11
N ALA A 759 0.14 1.05 -10.04
CA ALA A 759 -0.37 1.19 -11.39
C ALA A 759 0.47 0.46 -12.43
N VAL A 760 1.66 -0.04 -12.08
CA VAL A 760 2.56 -0.76 -13.02
C VAL A 760 1.83 -1.87 -13.77
N GLU A 761 1.05 -2.68 -13.06
CA GLU A 761 0.32 -3.78 -13.70
C GLU A 761 -0.78 -3.31 -14.66
N VAL A 762 -1.46 -2.22 -14.31
CA VAL A 762 -2.51 -1.64 -15.16
C VAL A 762 -1.89 -1.20 -16.48
N PHE A 763 -0.84 -0.37 -16.43
CA PHE A 763 -0.20 0.14 -17.65
C PHE A 763 0.49 -0.98 -18.43
N ALA A 764 1.22 -1.86 -17.77
CA ALA A 764 1.94 -2.89 -18.50
C ALA A 764 1.04 -3.93 -19.18
N ARG A 765 -0.21 -4.12 -18.70
CA ARG A 765 -1.21 -4.95 -19.39
C ARG A 765 -2.05 -4.19 -20.41
N LEU A 766 -2.46 -2.97 -20.08
CA LEU A 766 -3.53 -2.28 -20.78
C LEU A 766 -3.04 -1.16 -21.69
N LEU A 767 -1.78 -0.72 -21.61
CA LEU A 767 -1.29 0.38 -22.43
C LEU A 767 -1.49 0.09 -23.91
N ALA A 768 -2.22 0.98 -24.58
CA ALA A 768 -2.52 0.94 -25.99
C ALA A 768 -1.49 1.78 -26.74
N GLU A 769 -0.53 1.12 -27.36
CA GLU A 769 0.49 1.79 -28.16
C GLU A 769 0.08 1.91 -29.63
N PRO A 770 0.55 2.97 -30.32
CA PRO A 770 0.36 3.10 -31.76
C PRO A 770 1.13 2.00 -32.51
N ALA A 771 0.70 1.66 -33.72
CA ALA A 771 1.31 0.59 -34.51
C ALA A 771 2.81 0.84 -34.80
N GLU A 772 3.21 2.11 -34.87
CA GLU A 772 4.57 2.60 -35.03
C GLU A 772 5.50 2.17 -33.88
N ALA A 773 4.97 1.94 -32.67
CA ALA A 773 5.75 1.46 -31.54
C ALA A 773 6.44 0.11 -31.86
N ARG A 774 5.80 -0.74 -32.68
CA ARG A 774 6.38 -2.02 -33.11
C ARG A 774 7.62 -1.83 -33.98
N ALA A 775 7.74 -0.73 -34.72
CA ALA A 775 8.93 -0.44 -35.51
C ALA A 775 10.14 -0.08 -34.63
N VAL A 776 9.88 0.48 -33.44
CA VAL A 776 10.92 0.88 -32.46
C VAL A 776 11.29 -0.29 -31.55
N PHE A 777 10.30 -1.01 -31.03
CA PHE A 777 10.48 -2.01 -29.98
C PHE A 777 10.44 -3.46 -30.46
N GLY A 778 10.13 -3.70 -31.74
CA GLY A 778 9.87 -5.03 -32.27
C GLY A 778 8.68 -5.69 -31.55
N ASP A 779 8.81 -6.96 -31.22
CA ASP A 779 7.77 -7.73 -30.54
C ASP A 779 7.84 -7.63 -28.99
N ARG A 780 8.67 -6.72 -28.45
CA ARG A 780 8.77 -6.55 -27.00
C ARG A 780 7.50 -5.91 -26.44
N THR A 781 6.90 -6.59 -25.47
CA THR A 781 5.76 -6.05 -24.72
C THR A 781 6.20 -4.93 -23.78
N ILE A 782 5.24 -4.22 -23.17
CA ILE A 782 5.56 -3.19 -22.15
C ILE A 782 6.24 -3.82 -20.93
N TRP A 783 5.86 -5.04 -20.55
CA TRP A 783 6.51 -5.77 -19.48
C TRP A 783 8.02 -5.92 -19.70
N GLN A 784 8.45 -6.05 -20.95
CA GLN A 784 9.86 -6.25 -21.33
C GLN A 784 10.60 -4.94 -21.60
N ARG A 785 10.05 -3.81 -21.14
CA ARG A 785 10.55 -2.45 -21.37
C ARG A 785 10.57 -1.61 -20.10
N ALA A 786 10.63 -2.24 -18.93
CA ALA A 786 11.00 -1.54 -17.71
C ALA A 786 12.44 -1.06 -17.84
N MET A 787 12.73 0.19 -17.51
CA MET A 787 14.11 0.72 -17.58
C MET A 787 14.76 0.90 -16.22
N GLY A 788 13.97 1.04 -15.16
CA GLY A 788 14.45 1.38 -13.84
C GLY A 788 13.39 2.04 -12.99
N TYR A 789 13.83 2.70 -11.92
CA TYR A 789 12.98 3.53 -11.08
C TYR A 789 13.71 4.82 -10.69
N VAL A 790 12.94 5.84 -10.31
CA VAL A 790 13.47 7.10 -9.79
C VAL A 790 12.95 7.34 -8.38
N TYR A 791 13.73 8.06 -7.59
CA TYR A 791 13.28 8.58 -6.30
C TYR A 791 12.60 9.93 -6.51
N ALA A 792 11.30 9.97 -6.26
CA ALA A 792 10.52 11.18 -6.20
C ALA A 792 10.80 11.91 -4.88
N PRO A 793 11.29 13.17 -4.91
CA PRO A 793 11.48 13.95 -3.71
C PRO A 793 10.12 14.18 -3.01
N ALA A 794 10.04 13.83 -1.73
CA ALA A 794 8.94 14.21 -0.85
C ALA A 794 9.52 14.63 0.51
N ALA A 795 8.79 15.47 1.25
CA ALA A 795 9.34 16.30 2.33
C ALA A 795 10.27 15.53 3.30
N ALA A 796 9.73 14.51 3.99
CA ALA A 796 10.48 13.69 4.94
C ALA A 796 10.74 12.25 4.45
N SER A 797 10.16 11.86 3.30
CA SER A 797 10.33 10.53 2.71
C SER A 797 10.56 10.61 1.21
N GLU A 798 11.35 9.68 0.67
CA GLU A 798 11.43 9.47 -0.78
C GLU A 798 10.35 8.49 -1.21
N ARG A 799 9.76 8.70 -2.39
CA ARG A 799 8.83 7.75 -3.01
C ARG A 799 9.44 7.18 -4.28
N LEU A 800 9.01 5.98 -4.64
CA LEU A 800 9.48 5.31 -5.84
C LEU A 800 8.51 5.50 -7.00
N VAL A 801 9.03 5.81 -8.19
CA VAL A 801 8.28 5.85 -9.45
C VAL A 801 9.00 4.99 -10.47
N PHE A 802 8.30 4.04 -11.08
CA PHE A 802 8.87 3.15 -12.09
C PHE A 802 8.89 3.82 -13.46
N VAL A 803 9.91 3.52 -14.26
CA VAL A 803 10.10 4.12 -15.58
C VAL A 803 10.00 3.05 -16.65
N PHE A 804 9.05 3.23 -17.56
CA PHE A 804 8.85 2.40 -18.75
C PHE A 804 9.10 3.22 -20.00
N ASP A 805 9.58 2.55 -21.04
CA ASP A 805 9.77 3.18 -22.33
C ASP A 805 8.69 2.77 -23.33
N ILE A 806 7.98 3.77 -23.83
CA ILE A 806 6.74 3.58 -24.58
C ILE A 806 6.75 4.35 -25.90
N GLY A 807 6.01 3.84 -26.87
CA GLY A 807 5.67 4.56 -28.09
C GLY A 807 4.50 5.49 -27.80
N VAL A 808 4.64 6.75 -28.19
CA VAL A 808 3.53 7.72 -28.15
C VAL A 808 3.11 8.04 -29.57
N GLY A 809 1.79 8.16 -29.78
CA GLY A 809 1.23 8.56 -31.07
C GLY A 809 1.70 9.97 -31.48
N PRO A 810 1.37 10.42 -32.70
CA PRO A 810 1.67 11.77 -33.11
C PRO A 810 1.03 12.80 -32.14
N PRO A 811 1.64 13.98 -31.96
CA PRO A 811 1.10 15.08 -31.14
C PRO A 811 -0.39 15.36 -31.30
N SER A 812 -0.92 15.23 -32.53
CA SER A 812 -2.33 15.45 -32.87
C SER A 812 -3.30 14.46 -32.22
N GLY A 813 -2.81 13.38 -31.62
CA GLY A 813 -3.58 12.35 -30.92
C GLY A 813 -3.15 12.15 -29.47
N TRP A 814 -2.59 13.18 -28.82
CA TRP A 814 -2.20 13.11 -27.41
C TRP A 814 -3.39 12.71 -26.51
N PRO A 815 -3.22 11.78 -25.56
CA PRO A 815 -4.29 11.33 -24.69
C PRO A 815 -4.83 12.48 -23.84
N ALA A 816 -6.16 12.55 -23.67
CA ALA A 816 -6.78 13.58 -22.84
C ALA A 816 -6.55 13.31 -21.35
N ASP A 817 -6.51 12.05 -20.92
CA ASP A 817 -6.14 11.63 -19.56
C ASP A 817 -5.49 10.24 -19.55
N GLU A 818 -5.08 9.77 -18.37
CA GLU A 818 -4.27 8.55 -18.28
C GLU A 818 -5.05 7.30 -18.64
N GLU A 819 -6.36 7.28 -18.45
CA GLU A 819 -7.15 6.13 -18.84
C GLU A 819 -7.38 6.08 -20.36
N ASN A 820 -7.19 7.19 -21.09
CA ASN A 820 -7.13 7.16 -22.55
C ASN A 820 -5.87 6.48 -23.10
N LEU A 821 -4.85 6.25 -22.26
CA LEU A 821 -3.72 5.40 -22.63
C LEU A 821 -4.05 3.90 -22.56
N LEU A 822 -5.21 3.52 -21.99
CA LEU A 822 -5.52 2.14 -21.65
C LEU A 822 -6.61 1.58 -22.57
N ASP A 823 -6.40 0.34 -23.03
CA ASP A 823 -7.40 -0.42 -23.78
C ASP A 823 -7.70 -1.77 -23.09
N PRO A 824 -8.90 -1.94 -22.50
CA PRO A 824 -9.29 -3.21 -21.90
C PRO A 824 -9.54 -4.31 -22.94
N ILE A 825 -9.95 -3.97 -24.18
CA ILE A 825 -10.35 -4.92 -25.21
C ILE A 825 -9.29 -4.97 -26.31
N PRO A 826 -8.37 -5.94 -26.28
CA PRO A 826 -7.48 -6.13 -27.42
C PRO A 826 -8.31 -6.46 -28.68
N PRO A 827 -7.91 -5.99 -29.87
CA PRO A 827 -8.61 -6.28 -31.13
C PRO A 827 -8.64 -7.78 -31.47
N VAL A 828 -7.84 -8.59 -30.76
CA VAL A 828 -7.78 -10.04 -30.88
C VAL A 828 -8.14 -10.64 -29.52
N PHE A 829 -9.02 -11.64 -29.52
CA PHE A 829 -9.33 -12.44 -28.33
C PHE A 829 -8.05 -12.94 -27.67
N VAL A 830 -7.85 -12.60 -26.39
CA VAL A 830 -6.72 -13.10 -25.60
C VAL A 830 -7.18 -14.40 -24.92
N PRO A 831 -6.68 -15.57 -25.35
CA PRO A 831 -7.02 -16.82 -24.72
C PRO A 831 -6.49 -16.85 -23.29
N ASN A 832 -7.12 -17.65 -22.42
CA ASN A 832 -6.56 -17.98 -21.12
C ASN A 832 -5.14 -18.55 -21.29
N PRO A 833 -4.22 -18.28 -20.34
CA PRO A 833 -2.96 -18.99 -20.33
C PRO A 833 -3.26 -20.50 -20.34
N ALA A 834 -2.50 -21.27 -21.12
CA ALA A 834 -2.60 -22.72 -21.05
C ALA A 834 -2.47 -23.12 -19.58
N LYS A 835 -3.45 -23.85 -19.05
CA LYS A 835 -3.40 -24.33 -17.65
C LYS A 835 -2.05 -25.02 -17.50
N ALA A 836 -1.12 -24.39 -16.79
CA ALA A 836 0.17 -25.00 -16.53
C ALA A 836 -0.15 -26.36 -15.90
N LYS A 837 0.27 -27.45 -16.55
CA LYS A 837 0.18 -28.77 -15.93
C LYS A 837 0.92 -28.61 -14.62
N SER A 838 0.18 -28.71 -13.51
CA SER A 838 0.72 -28.65 -12.16
C SER A 838 1.91 -29.60 -12.09
N SER A 839 3.13 -29.07 -12.23
CA SER A 839 4.38 -29.83 -12.08
C SER A 839 4.66 -30.13 -10.61
N LEU A 840 3.79 -29.67 -9.72
CA LEU A 840 3.68 -30.13 -8.34
C LEU A 840 3.16 -31.58 -8.34
N VAL A 841 4.04 -32.52 -8.69
CA VAL A 841 4.13 -33.73 -7.87
C VAL A 841 4.61 -33.22 -6.52
N GLY A 842 3.67 -32.75 -5.69
CA GLY A 842 3.99 -32.48 -4.30
C GLY A 842 4.57 -33.76 -3.70
N PRO A 843 5.59 -33.67 -2.83
CA PRO A 843 5.99 -34.84 -2.06
C PRO A 843 4.74 -35.44 -1.39
N PRO A 844 4.68 -36.78 -1.21
CA PRO A 844 3.51 -37.43 -0.63
C PRO A 844 3.14 -36.70 0.66
N VAL A 845 1.89 -36.25 0.73
CA VAL A 845 1.33 -35.58 1.91
C VAL A 845 1.42 -36.57 3.07
N THR A 846 2.51 -36.51 3.84
CA THR A 846 2.50 -36.96 5.22
C THR A 846 1.64 -35.95 5.95
N VAL A 847 0.35 -36.27 6.08
CA VAL A 847 -0.52 -35.62 7.06
C VAL A 847 0.24 -35.70 8.38
N PRO A 848 0.58 -34.57 9.04
CA PRO A 848 1.15 -34.62 10.36
C PRO A 848 0.15 -35.38 11.24
N THR A 849 0.56 -36.54 11.75
CA THR A 849 -0.17 -37.18 12.85
C THR A 849 -0.38 -36.12 13.92
N ALA A 850 -1.63 -36.03 14.40
CA ALA A 850 -2.06 -35.09 15.43
C ALA A 850 -0.96 -34.88 16.47
N ALA A 851 -0.67 -33.61 16.76
CA ALA A 851 0.25 -33.25 17.84
C ALA A 851 -0.12 -34.05 19.10
N PRO A 852 0.86 -34.64 19.81
CA PRO A 852 0.58 -35.33 21.06
C PRO A 852 -0.15 -34.35 22.00
N PRO A 853 -1.18 -34.80 22.73
CA PRO A 853 -1.89 -33.94 23.66
C PRO A 853 -0.88 -33.32 24.63
N ALA A 854 -0.95 -31.99 24.76
CA ALA A 854 -0.14 -31.26 25.71
C ALA A 854 -0.31 -31.87 27.11
N SER A 855 0.78 -32.27 27.73
CA SER A 855 0.76 -32.70 29.13
C SER A 855 0.23 -31.57 30.01
N PRO A 856 -0.63 -31.87 31.00
CA PRO A 856 -1.13 -30.85 31.89
C PRO A 856 0.03 -30.30 32.72
N VAL A 857 0.33 -29.02 32.52
CA VAL A 857 1.16 -28.25 33.45
C VAL A 857 0.32 -28.10 34.72
N SER A 858 0.74 -28.76 35.80
CA SER A 858 0.17 -28.54 37.13
C SER A 858 0.46 -27.10 37.57
N GLN A 859 -0.59 -26.47 38.10
CA GLN A 859 -0.65 -25.09 38.61
C GLN A 859 0.52 -24.71 39.52
#